data_AF-A0A9P5YCK9-F1
#
_entry.id   AF-A0A9P5YCK9-F1
#
_cell.length_a   1.000
_cell.length_b   1.000
_cell.length_c   1.000
_cell.angle_alpha   90.00
_cell.angle_beta   90.00
_cell.angle_gamma   90.00
#
_symmetry.space_group_name_H-M   'P 1'
#
loop_
_entity.id
_entity.type
_entity.pdbx_description
1 polymer ?
#
loop_
_entity_poly.entity_id
_entity_poly.type
_entity_poly.pdbx_seq_one_letter_code
_entity_poly.pdbx_strand_id
1 'polypeptide(L)'
;MNWSASVLTTASSDTEPTIVITFDSAKYIFNAGENTNRSFLQSRRNWKRTRGLFFTHVGTERASGLPGLLMSFADATIPRLDIVGPPGISHYLASMRSYTFRDSMPIYPTEASWTPATSPSPDALYKDGNITVYSIPVPPCPDDNAPPSTKDAVPSPDVHLKRKREDSPDLPVKRPTLAPINPDSAEPNSSSNEPQGFVGEAAQDWRKLMIDTMFPGSRPKSKGKDTGKHSKSTKSNNKGKGRGAHIEQSQVSPDSRTAQPAPPVNPTPHSEPGTSEKPQSDTANVDIYKRARVPPGFHKQLPPFVPHSSSVPSSSTLPTILAYIIVGPRVRGKFNVEKANSLGVPAGRQRGILANGKSVTFKVKVGDELIERTVQPEECVGESETPGSILILDIPTTAYIPSLTSAFEDSPFYSKFRSNKPEYLKEYAVRSVFHLCGDGVLEDEKYKAFMNGFAPGVHHIISSREHNTDPVTFTSAAFNQLRLNQLDPETFPIPKFSLAPRKKIEVVPNLPPNTCLMRSNLLISMRPPAPPVTETCEGDLFHEAISSESPIALPALTRERFSASRAGVEDHIASGKVHVPKGADVGIIPLGTGSAIPTKFRNVSSTLIQIPNWGNILLDAGEGTWGQLVRQFGLDDNPTSPNVWDTLRNMKCIFVSHIHGDHHMGLAKILAKRRMLDPPPSEPLYLVTIRAVHLYLREFSDLQDLGLDDPSGNGVITVMAESLHFRQLGVYQTSGMWQIGGEEPWTDFEQSQRYSEGLCRALGLKSFRTVDVYHRTRCYGAVIKHTDGWSIVFSADTQPTDNLVWAGRDATLLIHEATMADDQVEMAKRKAHSTFGQAVEIGKRMGAENILLTHFSARYPKMPPSGVAKPNQIGETSQKRLKEPIVALAFDHANLTIGNLWKLNYYLPAVEQSFMDTKEEDDEEEVDPITMSMDVDVS
;
A
#
# COMPACT_ATOMS: atom_id res chain seq x y z
N MET A 1 14.60 24.37 -19.07
CA MET A 1 14.23 23.41 -18.02
C MET A 1 12.78 23.64 -17.73
N ASN A 2 11.98 22.69 -18.15
CA ASN A 2 10.54 22.71 -17.95
C ASN A 2 10.24 21.85 -16.72
N TRP A 3 9.17 22.20 -16.02
CA TRP A 3 8.70 21.40 -14.90
C TRP A 3 7.21 21.70 -14.65
N SER A 4 6.53 20.74 -14.05
CA SER A 4 5.10 20.79 -13.81
C SER A 4 4.75 20.19 -12.44
N ALA A 5 3.59 20.55 -11.94
CA ALA A 5 2.89 19.79 -10.91
C ALA A 5 1.71 19.09 -11.54
N SER A 6 1.44 17.87 -11.11
CA SER A 6 0.34 17.05 -11.61
C SER A 6 -0.38 16.37 -10.46
N VAL A 7 -1.68 16.23 -10.56
CA VAL A 7 -2.48 15.42 -9.62
C VAL A 7 -2.49 14.00 -10.19
N LEU A 8 -2.12 13.01 -9.37
CA LEU A 8 -2.22 11.58 -9.70
C LEU A 8 -3.57 11.01 -9.25
N THR A 9 -4.01 11.42 -8.05
CA THR A 9 -5.28 11.08 -7.44
C THR A 9 -5.83 12.29 -6.71
N THR A 10 -7.16 12.37 -6.65
CA THR A 10 -7.92 13.29 -5.80
C THR A 10 -8.62 12.50 -4.68
N ALA A 11 -9.32 13.18 -3.78
CA ALA A 11 -10.14 12.51 -2.77
C ALA A 11 -11.34 11.80 -3.44
N SER A 12 -11.35 10.47 -3.39
CA SER A 12 -12.44 9.59 -3.84
C SER A 12 -12.68 8.51 -2.78
N SER A 13 -13.63 7.60 -2.97
CA SER A 13 -13.78 6.43 -2.09
C SER A 13 -12.60 5.46 -2.21
N ASP A 14 -11.88 5.46 -3.34
CA ASP A 14 -10.74 4.56 -3.58
C ASP A 14 -9.40 5.15 -3.10
N THR A 15 -9.23 6.46 -3.24
CA THR A 15 -7.93 7.14 -3.12
C THR A 15 -7.98 8.44 -2.33
N GLU A 16 -6.81 8.83 -1.84
CA GLU A 16 -6.54 10.13 -1.23
C GLU A 16 -5.68 11.00 -2.15
N PRO A 17 -5.68 12.34 -1.99
CA PRO A 17 -4.90 13.25 -2.83
C PRO A 17 -3.40 12.92 -2.89
N THR A 18 -2.88 12.72 -4.10
CA THR A 18 -1.44 12.52 -4.37
C THR A 18 -0.99 13.48 -5.46
N ILE A 19 0.01 14.30 -5.16
CA ILE A 19 0.54 15.35 -6.05
C ILE A 19 1.95 14.98 -6.49
N VAL A 20 2.23 14.97 -7.79
CA VAL A 20 3.53 14.62 -8.38
C VAL A 20 4.13 15.83 -9.09
N ILE A 21 5.24 16.34 -8.55
CA ILE A 21 6.06 17.37 -9.18
C ILE A 21 7.08 16.69 -10.10
N THR A 22 7.05 17.04 -11.39
CA THR A 22 7.86 16.40 -12.43
C THR A 22 8.83 17.38 -13.08
N PHE A 23 10.09 16.97 -13.16
CA PHE A 23 11.16 17.57 -13.96
C PHE A 23 11.67 16.52 -14.95
N ASP A 24 12.36 16.97 -16.01
CA ASP A 24 13.08 16.06 -16.93
C ASP A 24 14.03 15.09 -16.18
N SER A 25 14.59 15.51 -15.04
CA SER A 25 15.62 14.78 -14.28
C SER A 25 15.14 14.12 -12.98
N ALA A 26 13.90 14.35 -12.55
CA ALA A 26 13.43 13.97 -11.21
C ALA A 26 11.90 13.98 -11.07
N LYS A 27 11.39 13.17 -10.15
CA LYS A 27 10.02 13.27 -9.62
C LYS A 27 10.03 13.38 -8.10
N TYR A 28 9.05 14.09 -7.57
CA TYR A 28 8.81 14.26 -6.14
C TYR A 28 7.32 14.06 -5.90
N ILE A 29 6.96 13.16 -4.99
CA ILE A 29 5.58 12.76 -4.73
C ILE A 29 5.18 13.27 -3.35
N PHE A 30 4.07 13.98 -3.28
CA PHE A 30 3.51 14.54 -2.05
C PHE A 30 2.24 13.77 -1.70
N ASN A 31 2.28 13.12 -0.54
CA ASN A 31 1.37 12.11 -0.01
C ASN A 31 1.29 10.83 -0.86
N ALA A 32 0.97 9.71 -0.20
CA ALA A 32 0.74 8.40 -0.78
C ALA A 32 -0.16 7.57 0.14
N GLY A 33 -1.48 7.75 0.00
CA GLY A 33 -2.47 6.87 0.62
C GLY A 33 -2.55 5.51 -0.07
N GLU A 34 -3.44 4.64 0.39
CA GLU A 34 -3.73 3.38 -0.29
C GLU A 34 -4.03 3.56 -1.79
N ASN A 35 -3.70 2.53 -2.56
CA ASN A 35 -3.83 2.42 -3.99
C ASN A 35 -2.95 3.36 -4.81
N THR A 36 -2.06 4.18 -4.24
CA THR A 36 -1.16 5.05 -5.04
C THR A 36 -0.35 4.27 -6.10
N ASN A 37 0.08 3.05 -5.78
CA ASN A 37 0.67 2.10 -6.75
C ASN A 37 -0.29 1.79 -7.92
N ARG A 38 -1.54 1.40 -7.61
CA ARG A 38 -2.57 1.03 -8.59
C ARG A 38 -2.99 2.24 -9.45
N SER A 39 -2.97 3.44 -8.89
CA SER A 39 -3.26 4.69 -9.60
C SER A 39 -2.18 5.08 -10.62
N PHE A 40 -0.90 4.74 -10.38
CA PHE A 40 0.12 4.85 -11.43
C PHE A 40 -0.18 3.90 -12.61
N LEU A 41 -0.53 2.64 -12.33
CA LEU A 41 -0.91 1.66 -13.37
C LEU A 41 -2.15 2.12 -14.18
N GLN A 42 -3.18 2.62 -13.48
CA GLN A 42 -4.43 3.07 -14.10
C GLN A 42 -4.26 4.35 -14.94
N SER A 43 -3.42 5.29 -14.53
CA SER A 43 -3.21 6.56 -15.23
C SER A 43 -2.19 6.50 -16.38
N ARG A 44 -1.59 5.32 -16.64
CA ARG A 44 -0.42 5.13 -17.53
C ARG A 44 0.80 6.03 -17.18
N ARG A 45 0.78 6.74 -16.04
CA ARG A 45 1.89 7.58 -15.57
C ARG A 45 2.89 6.70 -14.82
N ASN A 46 4.18 6.92 -15.09
CA ASN A 46 5.25 6.23 -14.36
C ASN A 46 5.78 7.07 -13.18
N TRP A 47 6.41 6.38 -12.23
CA TRP A 47 7.17 6.95 -11.11
C TRP A 47 8.70 6.92 -11.34
N LYS A 48 9.16 6.52 -12.53
CA LYS A 48 10.59 6.45 -12.88
C LYS A 48 11.26 7.82 -12.65
N ARG A 49 12.46 7.83 -12.05
CA ARG A 49 13.21 9.02 -11.56
C ARG A 49 12.66 9.70 -10.30
N THR A 50 11.77 9.07 -9.52
CA THR A 50 11.42 9.59 -8.17
C THR A 50 12.68 9.69 -7.30
N ARG A 51 12.81 10.83 -6.59
CA ARG A 51 13.90 11.08 -5.63
C ARG A 51 13.40 11.22 -4.20
N GLY A 52 12.21 11.79 -4.02
CA GLY A 52 11.66 12.08 -2.70
C GLY A 52 10.17 11.79 -2.58
N LEU A 53 9.77 11.22 -1.44
CA LEU A 53 8.40 11.13 -0.96
C LEU A 53 8.22 12.14 0.19
N PHE A 54 7.13 12.91 0.18
CA PHE A 54 6.87 13.98 1.14
C PHE A 54 5.48 13.81 1.75
N PHE A 55 5.38 13.73 3.08
CA PHE A 55 4.11 13.45 3.77
C PHE A 55 3.63 14.67 4.57
N THR A 56 2.36 15.05 4.44
CA THR A 56 1.77 16.14 5.24
C THR A 56 1.43 15.68 6.66
N HIS A 57 1.05 14.41 6.84
CA HIS A 57 0.97 13.74 8.13
C HIS A 57 1.26 12.24 8.00
N VAL A 58 1.53 11.55 9.10
CA VAL A 58 1.70 10.08 9.13
C VAL A 58 0.41 9.46 9.63
N GLY A 59 -0.26 8.67 8.78
CA GLY A 59 -1.55 8.08 9.08
C GLY A 59 -2.17 7.38 7.86
N THR A 60 -3.32 6.75 8.07
CA THR A 60 -3.98 5.89 7.07
C THR A 60 -4.44 6.61 5.81
N GLU A 61 -4.52 7.94 5.80
CA GLU A 61 -4.97 8.74 4.66
C GLU A 61 -3.82 9.30 3.82
N ARG A 62 -2.61 9.46 4.37
CA ARG A 62 -1.50 10.10 3.65
C ARG A 62 -0.28 9.21 3.46
N ALA A 63 -0.10 8.17 4.28
CA ALA A 63 1.12 7.35 4.27
C ALA A 63 0.89 5.85 4.03
N SER A 64 -0.35 5.36 4.02
CA SER A 64 -0.69 3.93 3.93
C SER A 64 -0.21 3.21 2.67
N GLY A 65 -0.02 3.92 1.54
CA GLY A 65 0.54 3.36 0.30
C GLY A 65 2.06 3.30 0.26
N LEU A 66 2.75 3.84 1.29
CA LEU A 66 4.22 3.89 1.34
C LEU A 66 4.88 2.50 1.27
N PRO A 67 4.46 1.45 2.02
CA PRO A 67 5.16 0.16 1.98
C PRO A 67 5.08 -0.48 0.59
N GLY A 68 3.92 -0.37 -0.08
CA GLY A 68 3.72 -0.82 -1.44
C GLY A 68 4.61 -0.08 -2.43
N LEU A 69 4.70 1.25 -2.33
CA LEU A 69 5.58 2.05 -3.18
C LEU A 69 7.06 1.70 -2.98
N LEU A 70 7.49 1.45 -1.74
CA LEU A 70 8.88 1.09 -1.44
C LEU A 70 9.29 -0.24 -2.08
N MET A 71 8.40 -1.24 -2.05
CA MET A 71 8.60 -2.50 -2.77
C MET A 71 8.68 -2.28 -4.28
N SER A 72 7.68 -1.59 -4.87
CA SER A 72 7.68 -1.25 -6.31
C SER A 72 8.95 -0.53 -6.75
N PHE A 73 9.39 0.48 -5.98
CA PHE A 73 10.54 1.33 -6.31
C PHE A 73 11.87 0.59 -6.22
N ALA A 74 12.03 -0.28 -5.22
CA ALA A 74 13.20 -1.17 -5.12
C ALA A 74 13.24 -2.18 -6.26
N ASP A 75 12.09 -2.73 -6.66
CA ASP A 75 11.98 -3.78 -7.67
C ASP A 75 12.25 -3.25 -9.09
N ALA A 76 11.93 -1.97 -9.40
CA ALA A 76 12.46 -1.28 -10.60
C ALA A 76 13.71 -0.41 -10.32
N THR A 77 14.49 -0.76 -9.31
CA THR A 77 15.89 -0.32 -9.14
C THR A 77 16.11 1.18 -8.94
N ILE A 78 15.21 1.87 -8.23
CA ILE A 78 15.52 3.23 -7.74
C ILE A 78 16.75 3.14 -6.80
N PRO A 79 17.84 3.88 -7.07
CA PRO A 79 19.12 3.67 -6.35
C PRO A 79 19.19 4.38 -4.99
N ARG A 80 18.25 5.29 -4.71
CA ARG A 80 18.14 6.08 -3.47
C ARG A 80 16.75 6.68 -3.41
N LEU A 81 16.15 6.70 -2.22
CA LEU A 81 14.92 7.43 -1.96
C LEU A 81 15.04 8.25 -0.66
N ASP A 82 14.77 9.55 -0.75
CA ASP A 82 14.63 10.41 0.42
C ASP A 82 13.15 10.40 0.87
N ILE A 83 12.88 10.26 2.16
CA ILE A 83 11.52 10.19 2.72
C ILE A 83 11.36 11.30 3.75
N VAL A 84 10.45 12.22 3.53
CA VAL A 84 10.42 13.52 4.21
C VAL A 84 9.04 13.79 4.81
N GLY A 85 9.01 14.34 6.02
CA GLY A 85 7.76 14.85 6.62
C GLY A 85 7.79 14.91 8.13
N PRO A 86 6.66 14.70 8.84
CA PRO A 86 6.63 14.96 10.27
C PRO A 86 7.33 13.90 11.11
N PRO A 87 7.69 14.24 12.37
CA PRO A 87 8.07 13.27 13.38
C PRO A 87 7.09 12.11 13.47
N GLY A 88 7.61 10.88 13.45
CA GLY A 88 6.80 9.65 13.41
C GLY A 88 6.94 8.87 12.10
N ILE A 89 7.47 9.47 11.03
CA ILE A 89 7.83 8.75 9.79
C ILE A 89 8.80 7.60 10.10
N SER A 90 9.81 7.84 10.92
CA SER A 90 10.81 6.83 11.28
C SER A 90 10.22 5.72 12.15
N HIS A 91 9.19 6.04 12.94
CA HIS A 91 8.44 5.03 13.70
C HIS A 91 7.58 4.17 12.77
N TYR A 92 6.86 4.78 11.82
CA TYR A 92 6.08 4.06 10.81
C TYR A 92 6.96 3.19 9.90
N LEU A 93 8.09 3.72 9.44
CA LEU A 93 9.06 2.96 8.65
C LEU A 93 9.64 1.79 9.46
N ALA A 94 9.89 1.96 10.76
CA ALA A 94 10.36 0.85 11.60
C ALA A 94 9.26 -0.16 11.95
N SER A 95 7.97 0.23 11.98
CA SER A 95 6.88 -0.70 12.33
C SER A 95 6.59 -1.73 11.23
N MET A 96 6.85 -1.38 9.97
CA MET A 96 6.71 -2.29 8.83
C MET A 96 7.87 -3.31 8.65
N ARG A 97 8.83 -3.38 9.59
CA ARG A 97 10.02 -4.26 9.52
C ARG A 97 9.75 -5.76 9.38
N SER A 98 8.54 -6.21 9.69
CA SER A 98 8.13 -7.61 9.58
C SER A 98 7.65 -8.00 8.17
N TYR A 99 7.38 -7.02 7.29
CA TYR A 99 6.82 -7.27 5.95
C TYR A 99 7.47 -6.44 4.82
N THR A 100 8.28 -5.43 5.15
CA THR A 100 9.00 -4.61 4.16
C THR A 100 10.52 -4.81 4.31
N PHE A 101 11.14 -5.50 3.35
CA PHE A 101 12.60 -5.67 3.26
C PHE A 101 13.05 -5.58 1.80
N ARG A 102 14.08 -4.76 1.51
CA ARG A 102 14.71 -4.62 0.18
C ARG A 102 16.18 -4.21 0.30
N ASP A 103 17.09 -5.01 -0.25
CA ASP A 103 18.54 -4.75 -0.20
C ASP A 103 19.06 -3.85 -1.35
N SER A 104 18.26 -3.62 -2.39
CA SER A 104 18.65 -2.85 -3.57
C SER A 104 18.59 -1.33 -3.39
N MET A 105 17.67 -0.83 -2.56
CA MET A 105 17.33 0.60 -2.43
C MET A 105 17.48 1.09 -0.98
N PRO A 106 18.55 1.84 -0.63
CA PRO A 106 18.64 2.52 0.66
C PRO A 106 17.67 3.70 0.71
N ILE A 107 17.05 3.91 1.87
CA ILE A 107 16.11 5.01 2.14
C ILE A 107 16.66 5.96 3.20
N TYR A 108 16.31 7.24 3.09
CA TYR A 108 16.80 8.31 3.98
C TYR A 108 15.63 9.09 4.59
N PRO A 109 15.15 8.71 5.79
CA PRO A 109 14.12 9.45 6.49
C PRO A 109 14.65 10.81 7.01
N THR A 110 13.89 11.88 6.78
CA THR A 110 14.11 13.23 7.29
C THR A 110 12.83 13.72 7.95
N GLU A 111 12.87 13.94 9.26
CA GLU A 111 11.74 14.44 10.04
C GLU A 111 11.85 15.96 10.27
N ALA A 112 10.76 16.70 10.07
CA ALA A 112 10.66 18.11 10.37
C ALA A 112 10.60 18.36 11.88
N SER A 113 10.89 19.59 12.33
CA SER A 113 10.57 19.97 13.71
C SER A 113 9.08 20.27 13.86
N TRP A 114 8.49 19.89 14.99
CA TRP A 114 7.15 20.39 15.38
C TRP A 114 7.17 21.85 15.83
N THR A 115 8.33 22.38 16.26
CA THR A 115 8.43 23.78 16.63
C THR A 115 8.36 24.68 15.39
N PRO A 116 7.44 25.65 15.32
CA PRO A 116 7.45 26.65 14.26
C PRO A 116 8.78 27.40 14.25
N ALA A 117 9.38 27.55 13.08
CA ALA A 117 10.58 28.34 12.93
C ALA A 117 10.24 29.83 13.13
N THR A 118 10.47 30.34 14.33
CA THR A 118 10.44 31.78 14.66
C THR A 118 11.58 32.57 14.01
N SER A 119 12.51 31.87 13.35
CA SER A 119 13.57 32.47 12.53
C SER A 119 12.98 33.28 11.37
N PRO A 120 13.46 34.51 11.10
CA PRO A 120 13.13 35.24 9.89
C PRO A 120 13.69 34.59 8.60
N SER A 121 14.48 33.51 8.74
CA SER A 121 15.00 32.67 7.67
C SER A 121 14.98 31.21 8.13
N PRO A 122 13.87 30.47 7.93
CA PRO A 122 13.80 29.05 8.27
C PRO A 122 14.73 28.22 7.36
N ASP A 123 15.32 27.17 7.92
CA ASP A 123 16.07 26.19 7.14
C ASP A 123 15.14 25.38 6.22
N ALA A 124 15.66 24.98 5.06
CA ALA A 124 14.93 24.11 4.14
C ALA A 124 14.94 22.67 4.66
N LEU A 125 13.76 22.06 4.79
CA LEU A 125 13.60 20.67 5.19
C LEU A 125 14.22 19.70 4.16
N TYR A 126 14.12 20.04 2.87
CA TYR A 126 14.77 19.30 1.80
C TYR A 126 15.26 20.28 0.73
N LYS A 127 16.41 19.98 0.12
CA LYS A 127 16.97 20.79 -0.97
C LYS A 127 17.85 19.96 -1.89
N ASP A 128 17.59 20.05 -3.20
CA ASP A 128 18.48 19.53 -4.22
C ASP A 128 18.64 20.52 -5.40
N GLY A 129 19.14 20.04 -6.54
CA GLY A 129 19.35 20.87 -7.74
C GLY A 129 18.08 21.30 -8.48
N ASN A 130 16.91 20.74 -8.15
CA ASN A 130 15.62 21.07 -8.78
C ASN A 130 14.68 21.82 -7.84
N ILE A 131 14.55 21.39 -6.56
CA ILE A 131 13.62 22.00 -5.60
C ILE A 131 14.25 22.35 -4.25
N THR A 132 13.66 23.33 -3.58
CA THR A 132 13.83 23.59 -2.14
C THR A 132 12.46 23.50 -1.48
N VAL A 133 12.33 22.73 -0.41
CA VAL A 133 11.08 22.50 0.32
C VAL A 133 11.21 23.04 1.74
N TYR A 134 10.25 23.87 2.14
CA TYR A 134 10.07 24.33 3.52
C TYR A 134 8.78 23.74 4.09
N SER A 135 8.77 23.45 5.39
CA SER A 135 7.62 22.90 6.11
C SER A 135 7.10 23.87 7.16
N ILE A 136 5.78 23.97 7.27
CA ILE A 136 5.07 24.74 8.28
C ILE A 136 4.36 23.74 9.20
N PRO A 137 4.75 23.61 10.48
CA PRO A 137 3.98 22.87 11.47
C PRO A 137 2.65 23.58 11.76
N VAL A 138 1.56 22.83 11.67
CA VAL A 138 0.19 23.32 11.93
C VAL A 138 -0.42 22.44 13.02
N PRO A 139 -0.33 22.83 14.30
CA PRO A 139 -1.03 22.14 15.37
C PRO A 139 -2.53 22.48 15.37
N PRO A 140 -3.41 21.57 15.82
CA PRO A 140 -4.81 21.91 16.03
C PRO A 140 -4.98 22.85 17.23
N CYS A 141 -5.78 23.89 17.08
CA CYS A 141 -6.28 24.72 18.17
C CYS A 141 -7.68 24.21 18.59
N PRO A 142 -7.92 23.98 19.89
CA PRO A 142 -9.29 23.80 20.40
C PRO A 142 -10.16 25.02 20.05
N ASP A 143 -11.41 24.77 19.66
CA ASP A 143 -12.33 25.82 19.25
C ASP A 143 -13.09 26.36 20.47
N ASP A 144 -12.82 27.58 20.91
CA ASP A 144 -13.48 28.22 22.07
C ASP A 144 -15.01 28.40 21.89
N ASN A 145 -15.52 28.24 20.68
CA ASN A 145 -16.94 28.47 20.32
C ASN A 145 -17.65 27.26 19.71
N ALA A 146 -17.06 26.06 19.75
CA ALA A 146 -17.85 24.86 19.48
C ALA A 146 -18.93 24.74 20.58
N PRO A 147 -20.23 24.59 20.24
CA PRO A 147 -21.21 24.23 21.25
C PRO A 147 -20.75 22.90 21.88
N PRO A 148 -20.83 22.73 23.20
CA PRO A 148 -20.36 21.50 23.83
C PRO A 148 -21.12 20.32 23.22
N SER A 149 -20.41 19.51 22.42
CA SER A 149 -20.89 18.17 22.12
C SER A 149 -21.13 17.50 23.47
N THR A 150 -22.30 16.87 23.66
CA THR A 150 -22.63 16.15 24.90
C THR A 150 -21.77 14.89 25.02
N LYS A 151 -20.50 15.14 25.38
CA LYS A 151 -19.38 14.22 25.59
C LYS A 151 -18.68 14.75 26.84
N ASP A 152 -18.14 13.85 27.65
CA ASP A 152 -17.55 14.13 28.97
C ASP A 152 -18.53 14.48 30.10
N ALA A 153 -19.46 13.56 30.35
CA ALA A 153 -20.11 13.41 31.66
C ALA A 153 -19.85 12.01 32.24
N VAL A 154 -18.63 11.79 32.76
CA VAL A 154 -18.35 10.62 33.62
C VAL A 154 -18.76 10.96 35.05
N PRO A 155 -19.66 10.21 35.70
CA PRO A 155 -20.03 10.46 37.09
C PRO A 155 -18.87 10.08 38.03
N SER A 156 -18.36 11.07 38.77
CA SER A 156 -17.33 10.84 39.79
C SER A 156 -17.91 10.13 41.02
N PRO A 157 -17.27 9.05 41.53
CA PRO A 157 -17.63 8.49 42.83
C PRO A 157 -16.96 9.28 43.97
N ASP A 158 -17.76 9.78 44.91
CA ASP A 158 -17.28 10.39 46.15
C ASP A 158 -16.54 9.39 47.04
N VAL A 159 -15.23 9.59 47.26
CA VAL A 159 -14.50 8.97 48.39
C VAL A 159 -13.54 9.99 49.01
N HIS A 160 -13.93 10.54 50.15
CA HIS A 160 -13.06 11.34 51.00
C HIS A 160 -11.94 10.50 51.62
N LEU A 161 -10.67 10.76 51.28
CA LEU A 161 -9.52 10.36 52.09
C LEU A 161 -8.56 11.54 52.32
N LYS A 162 -8.17 11.74 53.59
CA LYS A 162 -7.43 12.91 54.06
C LYS A 162 -5.95 12.81 53.73
N ARG A 163 -5.36 13.92 53.26
CA ARG A 163 -3.90 14.08 53.16
C ARG A 163 -3.24 13.98 54.55
N LYS A 164 -2.12 13.27 54.63
CA LYS A 164 -1.07 13.48 55.65
C LYS A 164 0.19 13.96 54.92
N ARG A 165 0.94 14.87 55.54
CA ARG A 165 2.04 15.66 54.94
C ARG A 165 3.22 15.62 55.89
N GLU A 166 4.35 15.05 55.47
CA GLU A 166 5.62 15.05 56.21
C GLU A 166 6.80 15.25 55.23
N ASP A 167 7.98 15.54 55.79
CA ASP A 167 8.94 16.50 55.23
C ASP A 167 10.10 15.95 54.38
N SER A 168 10.84 16.86 53.73
CA SER A 168 12.15 16.61 53.11
C SER A 168 13.29 16.79 54.14
N PRO A 169 14.45 16.13 53.93
CA PRO A 169 15.70 16.91 53.95
C PRO A 169 16.80 16.48 52.94
N ASP A 170 17.29 17.47 52.19
CA ASP A 170 18.68 17.85 51.85
C ASP A 170 19.89 16.88 51.69
N LEU A 171 20.54 17.01 50.51
CA LEU A 171 22.01 17.18 50.26
C LEU A 171 22.94 15.91 50.28
N PRO A 172 24.25 15.98 49.88
CA PRO A 172 24.66 15.74 48.48
C PRO A 172 26.01 14.96 48.25
N VAL A 173 26.17 14.16 47.17
CA VAL A 173 27.49 13.52 46.89
C VAL A 173 27.94 13.51 45.40
N LYS A 174 28.95 14.37 45.14
CA LYS A 174 30.11 14.27 44.21
C LYS A 174 29.98 13.69 42.78
N ARG A 175 30.35 14.52 41.80
CA ARG A 175 30.82 14.10 40.45
C ARG A 175 32.15 13.32 40.51
N PRO A 176 32.35 12.31 39.65
CA PRO A 176 33.66 11.91 39.13
C PRO A 176 34.03 12.72 37.87
N THR A 177 35.33 12.85 37.61
CA THR A 177 35.92 13.59 36.47
C THR A 177 36.01 12.76 35.18
N LEU A 178 35.90 13.45 34.04
CA LEU A 178 36.08 12.89 32.69
C LEU A 178 37.52 12.37 32.47
N ALA A 179 37.63 11.22 31.80
CA ALA A 179 38.85 10.75 31.14
C ALA A 179 38.62 10.79 29.60
N PRO A 180 39.65 11.06 28.78
CA PRO A 180 39.49 11.20 27.33
C PRO A 180 39.24 9.84 26.66
N ILE A 181 38.23 9.77 25.80
CA ILE A 181 37.85 8.56 25.05
C ILE A 181 38.66 8.47 23.75
N ASN A 182 39.13 7.25 23.45
CA ASN A 182 39.91 6.91 22.26
C ASN A 182 38.98 6.67 21.05
N PRO A 183 39.24 7.15 19.81
CA PRO A 183 38.24 7.15 18.74
C PRO A 183 37.87 5.78 18.11
N ASP A 184 38.66 4.72 18.34
CA ASP A 184 38.60 3.47 17.55
C ASP A 184 37.86 2.30 18.22
N SER A 185 36.89 2.56 19.10
CA SER A 185 36.03 1.50 19.68
C SER A 185 34.56 1.93 19.81
N ALA A 186 33.83 1.85 18.70
CA ALA A 186 32.38 2.05 18.65
C ALA A 186 31.64 0.74 18.29
N GLU A 187 31.77 -0.28 19.14
CA GLU A 187 30.67 -1.23 19.31
C GLU A 187 29.74 -0.66 20.41
N PRO A 188 28.43 -0.48 20.15
CA PRO A 188 27.52 0.01 21.18
C PRO A 188 27.41 -1.03 22.31
N ASN A 189 27.59 -0.57 23.55
CA ASN A 189 27.58 -1.41 24.73
C ASN A 189 26.27 -2.21 24.82
N SER A 190 26.35 -3.54 24.74
CA SER A 190 25.17 -4.42 24.70
C SER A 190 24.56 -4.59 26.10
N SER A 191 23.71 -3.64 26.54
CA SER A 191 23.08 -3.69 27.85
C SER A 191 21.61 -3.25 27.90
N SER A 192 20.84 -3.45 26.84
CA SER A 192 19.36 -3.47 26.90
C SER A 192 18.76 -4.24 25.73
N ASN A 193 18.40 -5.51 25.93
CA ASN A 193 17.64 -6.33 24.98
C ASN A 193 16.12 -5.95 24.97
N GLU A 194 15.79 -4.70 25.31
CA GLU A 194 14.43 -4.22 25.60
C GLU A 194 14.22 -2.83 24.97
N PRO A 195 13.79 -2.76 23.70
CA PRO A 195 13.67 -1.48 23.00
C PRO A 195 12.64 -0.52 23.59
N GLN A 196 11.60 -1.04 24.26
CA GLN A 196 10.56 -0.22 24.91
C GLN A 196 11.10 0.79 25.94
N GLY A 197 12.28 0.54 26.52
CA GLY A 197 12.92 1.45 27.48
C GLY A 197 13.63 2.65 26.86
N PHE A 198 13.79 2.71 25.54
CA PHE A 198 14.46 3.84 24.88
C PHE A 198 13.54 5.06 24.78
N VAL A 199 14.11 6.25 24.96
CA VAL A 199 13.43 7.55 24.86
C VAL A 199 14.30 8.56 24.14
N GLY A 200 13.71 9.61 23.56
CA GLY A 200 14.44 10.69 22.89
C GLY A 200 15.35 10.20 21.76
N GLU A 201 16.60 10.66 21.74
CA GLU A 201 17.61 10.31 20.73
C GLU A 201 17.85 8.79 20.64
N ALA A 202 17.92 8.08 21.77
CA ALA A 202 18.12 6.63 21.78
C ALA A 202 16.95 5.85 21.13
N ALA A 203 15.71 6.35 21.27
CA ALA A 203 14.56 5.77 20.58
C ALA A 203 14.62 6.00 19.07
N GLN A 204 15.16 7.16 18.65
CA GLN A 204 15.32 7.50 17.24
C GLN A 204 16.46 6.72 16.58
N ASP A 205 17.59 6.56 17.26
CA ASP A 205 18.70 5.71 16.83
C ASP A 205 18.25 4.25 16.68
N TRP A 206 17.40 3.76 17.59
CA TRP A 206 16.82 2.43 17.46
C TRP A 206 15.93 2.29 16.21
N ARG A 207 15.03 3.24 15.97
CA ARG A 207 14.19 3.26 14.75
C ARG A 207 15.05 3.31 13.49
N LYS A 208 16.09 4.14 13.47
CA LYS A 208 17.05 4.22 12.37
C LYS A 208 17.78 2.89 12.15
N LEU A 209 18.23 2.21 13.21
CA LEU A 209 18.84 0.88 13.11
C LEU A 209 17.87 -0.16 12.51
N MET A 210 16.56 -0.09 12.81
CA MET A 210 15.57 -0.96 12.16
C MET A 210 15.49 -0.67 10.66
N ILE A 211 15.40 0.62 10.29
CA ILE A 211 15.31 1.08 8.90
C ILE A 211 16.57 0.67 8.10
N ASP A 212 17.76 0.91 8.64
CA ASP A 212 19.04 0.51 8.02
C ASP A 212 19.17 -1.02 7.91
N THR A 213 18.52 -1.79 8.80
CA THR A 213 18.43 -3.26 8.71
C THR A 213 17.48 -3.71 7.60
N MET A 214 16.38 -2.99 7.38
CA MET A 214 15.39 -3.29 6.33
C MET A 214 15.87 -2.89 4.93
N PHE A 215 16.64 -1.81 4.84
CA PHE A 215 17.12 -1.19 3.60
C PHE A 215 18.64 -0.97 3.60
N PRO A 216 19.46 -2.03 3.76
CA PRO A 216 20.92 -1.91 3.97
C PRO A 216 21.69 -1.38 2.76
N GLY A 217 21.04 -1.30 1.59
CA GLY A 217 21.67 -0.96 0.32
C GLY A 217 22.60 -2.06 -0.21
N SER A 218 22.97 -1.92 -1.48
CA SER A 218 23.81 -2.90 -2.18
C SER A 218 25.16 -3.08 -1.51
N ARG A 219 25.43 -4.25 -0.92
CA ARG A 219 26.76 -4.58 -0.39
C ARG A 219 27.80 -4.41 -1.50
N PRO A 220 28.92 -3.69 -1.29
CA PRO A 220 30.00 -3.67 -2.25
C PRO A 220 30.52 -5.11 -2.41
N LYS A 221 30.45 -5.66 -3.63
CA LYS A 221 30.97 -7.00 -3.94
C LYS A 221 32.41 -7.07 -3.44
N SER A 222 32.66 -7.93 -2.46
CA SER A 222 33.99 -8.10 -1.89
C SER A 222 34.94 -8.47 -3.03
N LYS A 223 36.00 -7.67 -3.22
CA LYS A 223 37.08 -8.04 -4.13
C LYS A 223 37.67 -9.34 -3.60
N GLY A 224 37.42 -10.44 -4.32
CA GLY A 224 37.90 -11.76 -3.94
C GLY A 224 39.39 -11.73 -3.69
N LYS A 225 39.83 -12.26 -2.55
CA LYS A 225 41.26 -12.37 -2.24
C LYS A 225 41.92 -13.31 -3.23
N ASP A 226 42.98 -12.81 -3.84
CA ASP A 226 43.94 -13.51 -4.67
C ASP A 226 44.49 -14.77 -3.98
N THR A 227 44.33 -15.94 -4.60
CA THR A 227 45.22 -17.11 -4.44
C THR A 227 45.10 -18.02 -5.67
N GLY A 228 46.23 -18.59 -6.14
CA GLY A 228 46.22 -19.75 -7.04
C GLY A 228 46.75 -19.51 -8.46
N LYS A 229 48.07 -19.55 -8.63
CA LYS A 229 48.74 -19.58 -9.95
C LYS A 229 48.34 -20.83 -10.75
N HIS A 230 48.04 -20.67 -12.04
CA HIS A 230 48.49 -21.62 -13.07
C HIS A 230 48.86 -20.91 -14.38
N SER A 231 49.62 -21.60 -15.23
CA SER A 231 50.61 -21.02 -16.14
C SER A 231 50.12 -20.60 -17.53
N LYS A 232 50.84 -19.63 -18.11
CA LYS A 232 50.67 -19.08 -19.47
C LYS A 232 50.82 -20.14 -20.58
N SER A 233 50.00 -20.01 -21.63
CA SER A 233 50.46 -19.99 -23.04
C SER A 233 49.43 -19.25 -23.91
N THR A 234 49.62 -17.97 -24.24
CA THR A 234 50.15 -17.44 -25.54
C THR A 234 49.40 -17.86 -26.81
N LYS A 235 48.60 -16.93 -27.35
CA LYS A 235 48.48 -16.50 -28.78
C LYS A 235 47.47 -15.33 -28.85
N SER A 236 47.92 -14.07 -28.80
CA SER A 236 48.37 -13.23 -29.94
C SER A 236 47.26 -12.82 -30.91
N ASN A 237 47.00 -11.51 -31.00
CA ASN A 237 46.16 -10.84 -31.99
C ASN A 237 46.39 -11.36 -33.42
N ASN A 238 45.33 -11.39 -34.24
CA ASN A 238 45.40 -10.63 -35.49
C ASN A 238 44.03 -10.13 -36.00
N LYS A 239 44.07 -9.06 -36.79
CA LYS A 239 42.94 -8.45 -37.52
C LYS A 239 42.58 -9.29 -38.74
N GLY A 240 41.32 -9.26 -39.20
CA GLY A 240 40.98 -9.85 -40.50
C GLY A 240 39.52 -9.69 -40.92
N LYS A 241 39.27 -8.74 -41.83
CA LYS A 241 37.99 -8.51 -42.54
C LYS A 241 37.40 -9.79 -43.16
N GLY A 242 36.06 -9.82 -43.29
CA GLY A 242 35.45 -10.01 -44.61
C GLY A 242 34.31 -11.02 -44.74
N ARG A 243 33.13 -10.49 -45.13
CA ARG A 243 32.14 -11.07 -46.05
C ARG A 243 31.87 -12.59 -46.03
N GLY A 244 30.63 -12.94 -45.69
CA GLY A 244 29.68 -13.21 -46.78
C GLY A 244 29.21 -14.66 -47.00
N ALA A 245 27.97 -14.88 -46.55
CA ALA A 245 26.88 -15.49 -47.31
C ALA A 245 26.74 -17.02 -47.44
N HIS A 246 25.46 -17.44 -47.40
CA HIS A 246 24.84 -18.68 -47.89
C HIS A 246 25.28 -20.02 -47.27
N ILE A 247 24.47 -21.08 -47.24
CA ILE A 247 23.02 -21.39 -47.12
C ILE A 247 22.97 -22.95 -47.24
N GLU A 248 21.84 -23.58 -46.90
CA GLU A 248 21.52 -25.01 -47.11
C GLU A 248 22.21 -26.01 -46.14
N GLN A 249 21.44 -26.80 -45.36
CA GLN A 249 20.69 -28.02 -45.74
C GLN A 249 21.66 -29.14 -46.18
N SER A 250 21.59 -30.40 -45.74
CA SER A 250 20.45 -31.26 -45.35
C SER A 250 21.00 -32.51 -44.60
N GLN A 251 20.31 -33.05 -43.58
CA GLN A 251 19.42 -34.25 -43.57
C GLN A 251 20.05 -35.64 -43.31
N VAL A 252 19.23 -36.51 -42.66
CA VAL A 252 19.24 -38.00 -42.61
C VAL A 252 20.40 -38.64 -41.80
N SER A 253 20.21 -39.27 -40.61
CA SER A 253 19.36 -40.43 -40.19
C SER A 253 19.94 -41.81 -40.63
N PRO A 254 19.58 -42.98 -40.04
CA PRO A 254 18.83 -43.31 -38.80
C PRO A 254 19.50 -44.44 -37.94
N ASP A 255 18.69 -45.11 -37.10
CA ASP A 255 18.79 -46.49 -36.56
C ASP A 255 19.65 -46.81 -35.30
N SER A 256 19.32 -47.83 -34.50
CA SER A 256 18.07 -48.21 -33.78
C SER A 256 18.34 -49.47 -32.90
N ARG A 257 17.39 -49.84 -32.02
CA ARG A 257 17.30 -51.13 -31.27
C ARG A 257 18.28 -51.29 -30.07
N THR A 258 17.97 -52.02 -28.98
CA THR A 258 16.73 -52.68 -28.51
C THR A 258 16.77 -52.82 -26.98
N ALA A 259 15.61 -53.06 -26.34
CA ALA A 259 15.47 -53.29 -24.90
C ALA A 259 15.64 -54.77 -24.48
N GLN A 260 15.68 -55.02 -23.16
CA GLN A 260 15.01 -56.11 -22.38
C GLN A 260 15.85 -56.77 -21.25
N PRO A 261 15.20 -57.38 -20.22
CA PRO A 261 15.70 -57.41 -18.83
C PRO A 261 15.79 -58.82 -18.19
N ALA A 262 16.14 -58.93 -16.90
CA ALA A 262 15.86 -60.06 -15.97
C ALA A 262 16.46 -59.81 -14.56
N PRO A 263 16.16 -60.59 -13.48
CA PRO A 263 14.85 -61.01 -12.94
C PRO A 263 14.81 -60.93 -11.37
N PRO A 264 13.89 -61.59 -10.60
CA PRO A 264 13.59 -61.28 -9.18
C PRO A 264 14.04 -62.36 -8.15
N VAL A 265 13.65 -62.24 -6.86
CA VAL A 265 13.32 -63.36 -5.89
C VAL A 265 12.75 -62.82 -4.54
N ASN A 266 11.86 -63.61 -3.89
CA ASN A 266 11.13 -63.41 -2.60
C ASN A 266 11.52 -64.55 -1.59
N PRO A 267 10.91 -64.76 -0.38
CA PRO A 267 10.58 -63.88 0.77
C PRO A 267 10.87 -64.45 2.20
N THR A 268 10.91 -63.60 3.25
CA THR A 268 10.54 -63.86 4.71
C THR A 268 11.29 -64.92 5.56
N PRO A 269 11.17 -65.00 6.92
CA PRO A 269 10.84 -64.00 7.99
C PRO A 269 11.71 -64.06 9.31
N HIS A 270 11.42 -63.15 10.27
CA HIS A 270 11.69 -63.16 11.74
C HIS A 270 13.12 -63.03 12.32
N SER A 271 13.42 -61.87 12.96
CA SER A 271 13.74 -61.76 14.41
C SER A 271 14.04 -60.30 14.85
N GLU A 272 13.34 -59.80 15.87
CA GLU A 272 13.70 -58.61 16.67
C GLU A 272 14.40 -59.02 17.98
N PRO A 273 14.98 -58.10 18.79
CA PRO A 273 15.37 -56.71 18.50
C PRO A 273 16.87 -56.43 18.78
N GLY A 274 17.50 -55.56 17.97
CA GLY A 274 18.85 -55.07 18.20
C GLY A 274 18.90 -53.55 18.12
N THR A 275 19.44 -52.90 19.15
CA THR A 275 19.52 -51.44 19.29
C THR A 275 20.18 -50.75 18.09
N SER A 276 19.43 -49.92 17.35
CA SER A 276 19.97 -49.08 16.28
C SER A 276 19.76 -47.59 16.54
N GLU A 277 20.78 -46.85 16.13
CA GLU A 277 21.00 -45.41 16.20
C GLU A 277 19.82 -44.55 15.72
N LYS A 278 19.77 -43.31 16.24
CA LYS A 278 18.80 -42.29 15.80
C LYS A 278 19.02 -42.00 14.31
N PRO A 279 17.97 -41.98 13.46
CA PRO A 279 18.12 -41.49 12.10
C PRO A 279 18.51 -40.01 12.14
N GLN A 280 19.59 -39.66 11.44
CA GLN A 280 19.96 -38.26 11.23
C GLN A 280 18.87 -37.58 10.42
N SER A 281 18.41 -36.42 10.90
CA SER A 281 17.46 -35.58 10.19
C SER A 281 18.17 -34.85 9.05
N ASP A 282 17.90 -35.22 7.81
CA ASP A 282 18.26 -34.43 6.62
C ASP A 282 17.43 -33.15 6.53
N THR A 283 17.68 -32.22 7.45
CA THR A 283 17.19 -30.83 7.40
C THR A 283 18.29 -29.93 6.84
N ALA A 284 18.77 -30.25 5.64
CA ALA A 284 19.63 -29.38 4.85
C ALA A 284 18.78 -28.35 4.08
N ASN A 285 18.04 -27.51 4.82
CA ASN A 285 17.34 -26.37 4.23
C ASN A 285 18.40 -25.34 3.84
N VAL A 286 18.69 -25.24 2.53
CA VAL A 286 19.62 -24.25 2.00
C VAL A 286 18.88 -22.91 1.91
N ASP A 287 19.01 -22.08 2.94
CA ASP A 287 18.63 -20.66 2.85
C ASP A 287 19.48 -19.97 1.78
N ILE A 288 18.90 -19.81 0.59
CA ILE A 288 19.53 -19.14 -0.56
C ILE A 288 19.72 -17.63 -0.26
N TYR A 289 18.98 -17.10 0.70
CA TYR A 289 18.91 -15.68 1.03
C TYR A 289 19.63 -15.36 2.34
N LYS A 290 20.89 -14.95 2.25
CA LYS A 290 21.67 -14.43 3.38
C LYS A 290 21.20 -13.03 3.80
N ARG A 291 20.02 -12.93 4.41
CA ARG A 291 19.58 -11.75 5.16
C ARG A 291 20.70 -11.31 6.11
N ALA A 292 20.83 -9.99 6.33
CA ALA A 292 21.70 -9.49 7.38
C ALA A 292 21.22 -10.05 8.74
N ARG A 293 22.14 -10.33 9.66
CA ARG A 293 21.76 -10.75 11.01
C ARG A 293 21.00 -9.61 11.66
N VAL A 294 19.71 -9.80 11.91
CA VAL A 294 18.85 -8.80 12.56
C VAL A 294 19.37 -8.50 13.98
N PRO A 295 19.26 -7.24 14.45
CA PRO A 295 19.73 -6.87 15.78
C PRO A 295 18.91 -7.56 16.89
N PRO A 296 19.50 -7.87 18.06
CA PRO A 296 18.76 -8.40 19.21
C PRO A 296 17.61 -7.47 19.60
N GLY A 297 16.39 -8.00 19.71
CA GLY A 297 15.18 -7.21 19.96
C GLY A 297 14.43 -6.72 18.71
N PHE A 298 14.89 -7.02 17.50
CA PHE A 298 14.18 -6.67 16.25
C PHE A 298 12.71 -7.14 16.23
N HIS A 299 12.38 -8.29 16.80
CA HIS A 299 11.00 -8.81 16.87
C HIS A 299 10.23 -8.42 18.15
N LYS A 300 10.77 -7.53 18.99
CA LYS A 300 10.06 -6.89 20.12
C LYS A 300 9.39 -5.59 19.65
N GLN A 301 8.49 -5.06 20.47
CA GLN A 301 7.84 -3.77 20.23
C GLN A 301 8.86 -2.62 20.19
N LEU A 302 8.64 -1.67 19.28
CA LEU A 302 9.38 -0.42 19.20
C LEU A 302 9.28 0.41 20.50
N PRO A 303 10.24 1.32 20.74
CA PRO A 303 10.09 2.35 21.75
C PRO A 303 8.85 3.20 21.40
N PRO A 304 7.90 3.39 22.34
CA PRO A 304 6.64 4.08 22.07
C PRO A 304 6.83 5.42 21.39
N PHE A 305 6.01 5.73 20.38
CA PHE A 305 6.02 7.06 19.80
C PHE A 305 5.16 8.01 20.63
N VAL A 306 5.82 8.84 21.43
CA VAL A 306 5.21 10.01 22.07
C VAL A 306 5.64 11.25 21.26
N PRO A 307 4.70 12.08 20.76
CA PRO A 307 5.04 13.33 20.11
C PRO A 307 5.85 14.22 21.07
N HIS A 308 7.14 14.42 20.79
CA HIS A 308 7.96 15.32 21.60
C HIS A 308 7.50 16.77 21.42
N SER A 309 7.30 17.44 22.57
CA SER A 309 6.81 18.82 22.73
C SER A 309 5.43 19.14 22.14
N SER A 310 4.39 18.84 22.91
CA SER A 310 3.21 19.69 22.99
C SER A 310 3.16 20.37 24.37
N SER A 311 3.31 21.70 24.38
CA SER A 311 2.77 22.56 25.44
C SER A 311 1.26 22.75 25.29
N VAL A 312 0.61 21.82 24.58
CA VAL A 312 -0.82 21.76 24.30
C VAL A 312 -1.40 20.72 25.28
N PRO A 313 -2.53 20.99 25.95
CA PRO A 313 -3.13 20.04 26.89
C PRO A 313 -3.39 18.67 26.26
N SER A 314 -3.29 17.62 27.07
CA SER A 314 -3.45 16.21 26.70
C SER A 314 -4.90 15.81 26.35
N SER A 315 -5.73 16.74 25.87
CA SER A 315 -7.14 16.54 25.50
C SER A 315 -7.39 16.54 23.98
N SER A 316 -6.39 16.89 23.16
CA SER A 316 -6.50 16.81 21.70
C SER A 316 -6.12 15.42 21.21
N THR A 317 -7.08 14.69 20.62
CA THR A 317 -6.83 13.45 19.85
C THR A 317 -6.29 13.71 18.44
N LEU A 318 -6.26 14.97 18.00
CA LEU A 318 -5.79 15.37 16.68
C LEU A 318 -4.26 15.62 16.70
N PRO A 319 -3.48 15.07 15.76
CA PRO A 319 -2.03 15.27 15.68
C PRO A 319 -1.66 16.63 15.08
N THR A 320 -0.43 17.09 15.30
CA THR A 320 0.13 18.17 14.48
C THR A 320 0.39 17.68 13.05
N ILE A 321 0.23 18.54 12.05
CA ILE A 321 0.45 18.23 10.63
C ILE A 321 1.42 19.23 9.98
N LEU A 322 1.87 18.94 8.77
CA LEU A 322 2.72 19.83 7.96
C LEU A 322 1.99 20.35 6.73
N ALA A 323 2.12 21.66 6.51
CA ALA A 323 1.95 22.27 5.20
C ALA A 323 3.32 22.48 4.53
N TYR A 324 3.38 22.49 3.19
CA TYR A 324 4.61 22.64 2.43
C TYR A 324 4.62 23.87 1.53
N ILE A 325 5.80 24.50 1.44
CA ILE A 325 6.16 25.45 0.37
C ILE A 325 7.27 24.81 -0.46
N ILE A 326 6.99 24.54 -1.73
CA ILE A 326 7.97 24.04 -2.70
C ILE A 326 8.40 25.18 -3.62
N VAL A 327 9.68 25.52 -3.60
CA VAL A 327 10.29 26.53 -4.45
C VAL A 327 11.11 25.84 -5.55
N GLY A 328 10.78 26.12 -6.81
CA GLY A 328 11.51 25.63 -7.98
C GLY A 328 12.87 26.32 -8.17
N PRO A 329 13.63 25.93 -9.21
CA PRO A 329 15.00 26.41 -9.37
C PRO A 329 15.00 27.87 -9.83
N ARG A 330 15.87 28.71 -9.24
CA ARG A 330 16.11 30.07 -9.74
C ARG A 330 16.92 29.99 -11.03
N VAL A 331 16.30 30.32 -12.16
CA VAL A 331 16.93 30.20 -13.47
C VAL A 331 17.57 31.51 -13.89
N ARG A 332 18.86 31.47 -14.20
CA ARG A 332 19.62 32.63 -14.67
C ARG A 332 19.11 33.10 -16.03
N GLY A 333 19.15 34.41 -16.26
CA GLY A 333 18.76 34.99 -17.54
C GLY A 333 19.66 34.55 -18.69
N LYS A 334 19.20 34.84 -19.91
CA LYS A 334 19.93 34.46 -21.13
C LYS A 334 21.27 35.18 -21.21
N PHE A 335 22.34 34.44 -21.53
CA PHE A 335 23.66 35.03 -21.80
C PHE A 335 23.62 35.82 -23.13
N ASN A 336 23.94 37.10 -23.07
CA ASN A 336 24.02 38.00 -24.21
C ASN A 336 25.42 37.92 -24.84
N VAL A 337 25.52 37.15 -25.92
CA VAL A 337 26.76 36.93 -26.69
C VAL A 337 27.28 38.24 -27.32
N GLU A 338 26.39 39.10 -27.79
CA GLU A 338 26.74 40.37 -28.44
C GLU A 338 27.35 41.36 -27.44
N LYS A 339 26.78 41.44 -26.23
CA LYS A 339 27.33 42.30 -25.17
C LYS A 339 28.63 41.73 -24.59
N ALA A 340 28.77 40.40 -24.49
CA ALA A 340 30.05 39.79 -24.18
C ALA A 340 31.12 40.07 -25.26
N ASN A 341 30.73 40.13 -26.54
CA ASN A 341 31.64 40.53 -27.63
C ASN A 341 32.05 42.00 -27.49
N SER A 342 31.12 42.93 -27.25
CA SER A 342 31.44 44.37 -27.15
C SER A 342 32.25 44.74 -25.90
N LEU A 343 32.15 43.95 -24.83
CA LEU A 343 33.00 44.06 -23.65
C LEU A 343 34.38 43.40 -23.83
N GLY A 344 34.61 42.68 -24.94
CA GLY A 344 35.87 42.03 -25.29
C GLY A 344 36.08 40.64 -24.67
N VAL A 345 35.06 40.06 -24.02
CA VAL A 345 35.18 38.80 -23.28
C VAL A 345 35.58 37.65 -24.21
N PRO A 346 36.72 36.96 -24.01
CA PRO A 346 37.14 35.87 -24.88
C PRO A 346 36.12 34.72 -24.92
N ALA A 347 35.98 34.07 -26.07
CA ALA A 347 35.09 32.92 -26.22
C ALA A 347 35.60 31.70 -25.41
N GLY A 348 34.69 30.81 -25.01
CA GLY A 348 35.01 29.63 -24.21
C GLY A 348 34.96 29.88 -22.69
N ARG A 349 36.03 29.54 -21.97
CA ARG A 349 36.03 29.41 -20.50
C ARG A 349 35.62 30.70 -19.78
N GLN A 350 36.06 31.88 -20.22
CA GLN A 350 35.65 33.16 -19.61
C GLN A 350 34.13 33.35 -19.65
N ARG A 351 33.48 33.18 -20.81
CA ARG A 351 32.01 33.28 -20.93
C ARG A 351 31.29 32.23 -20.09
N GLY A 352 31.86 31.02 -20.00
CA GLY A 352 31.36 29.98 -19.10
C GLY A 352 31.43 30.36 -17.61
N ILE A 353 32.41 31.15 -17.19
CA ILE A 353 32.52 31.64 -15.79
C ILE A 353 31.51 32.77 -15.54
N LEU A 354 31.36 33.74 -16.47
CA LEU A 354 30.33 34.79 -16.40
C LEU A 354 28.90 34.22 -16.37
N ALA A 355 28.58 33.29 -17.28
CA ALA A 355 27.30 32.57 -17.29
C ALA A 355 27.07 31.75 -16.01
N ASN A 356 28.15 31.42 -15.29
CA ASN A 356 28.08 30.76 -13.98
C ASN A 356 27.91 31.72 -12.79
N GLY A 357 27.69 33.02 -13.03
CA GLY A 357 27.48 34.01 -11.98
C GLY A 357 28.77 34.38 -11.24
N LYS A 358 29.92 34.27 -11.90
CA LYS A 358 31.23 34.68 -11.36
C LYS A 358 31.85 35.72 -12.28
N SER A 359 32.39 36.79 -11.71
CA SER A 359 33.11 37.82 -12.46
C SER A 359 34.35 37.26 -13.15
N VAL A 360 34.78 37.91 -14.23
CA VAL A 360 35.97 37.49 -15.00
C VAL A 360 36.83 38.69 -15.33
N THR A 361 38.09 38.60 -14.92
CA THR A 361 39.15 39.56 -15.24
C THR A 361 40.01 39.03 -16.38
N PHE A 362 40.26 39.85 -17.39
CA PHE A 362 41.07 39.52 -18.57
C PHE A 362 41.68 40.79 -19.17
N LYS A 363 42.78 40.65 -19.92
CA LYS A 363 43.44 41.80 -20.56
C LYS A 363 42.85 42.05 -21.95
N VAL A 364 42.52 43.30 -22.23
CA VAL A 364 41.98 43.79 -23.51
C VAL A 364 42.97 44.77 -24.11
N LYS A 365 43.29 44.62 -25.40
CA LYS A 365 44.12 45.59 -26.12
C LYS A 365 43.26 46.78 -26.54
N VAL A 366 43.59 47.99 -26.09
CA VAL A 366 42.90 49.24 -26.43
C VAL A 366 43.95 50.21 -26.96
N GLY A 367 43.94 50.47 -28.26
CA GLY A 367 45.09 51.10 -28.92
C GLY A 367 46.31 50.17 -28.88
N ASP A 368 47.45 50.66 -28.40
CA ASP A 368 48.66 49.86 -28.19
C ASP A 368 48.87 49.34 -26.76
N GLU A 369 48.02 49.74 -25.81
CA GLU A 369 48.12 49.31 -24.41
C GLU A 369 47.22 48.11 -24.08
N LEU A 370 47.68 47.29 -23.13
CA LEU A 370 46.97 46.12 -22.60
C LEU A 370 46.35 46.45 -21.24
N ILE A 371 45.06 46.79 -21.25
CA ILE A 371 44.31 47.19 -20.07
C ILE A 371 43.66 45.95 -19.45
N GLU A 372 43.76 45.81 -18.13
CA GLU A 372 43.05 44.76 -17.39
C GLU A 372 41.60 45.16 -17.16
N ARG A 373 40.65 44.33 -17.61
CA ARG A 373 39.21 44.56 -17.52
C ARG A 373 38.56 43.44 -16.73
N THR A 374 37.82 43.81 -15.69
CA THR A 374 36.88 42.92 -15.00
C THR A 374 35.49 43.15 -15.55
N VAL A 375 34.84 42.07 -15.99
CA VAL A 375 33.43 42.07 -16.39
C VAL A 375 32.61 41.32 -15.34
N GLN A 376 31.48 41.91 -14.96
CA GLN A 376 30.52 41.32 -14.03
C GLN A 376 29.48 40.47 -14.77
N PRO A 377 28.91 39.42 -14.15
CA PRO A 377 27.88 38.59 -14.77
C PRO A 377 26.70 39.41 -15.32
N GLU A 378 26.26 40.42 -14.59
CA GLU A 378 25.08 41.26 -14.89
C GLU A 378 25.27 42.12 -16.16
N GLU A 379 26.52 42.33 -16.60
CA GLU A 379 26.80 43.02 -17.86
C GLU A 379 26.56 42.12 -19.08
N CYS A 380 26.64 40.79 -18.92
CA CYS A 380 26.54 39.79 -19.99
C CYS A 380 25.39 38.81 -19.84
N VAL A 381 24.69 38.77 -18.70
CA VAL A 381 23.61 37.83 -18.38
C VAL A 381 22.37 38.65 -18.08
N GLY A 382 21.24 38.34 -18.73
CA GLY A 382 19.96 38.99 -18.42
C GLY A 382 19.49 38.72 -16.98
N GLU A 383 18.47 39.45 -16.54
CA GLU A 383 17.87 39.22 -15.22
C GLU A 383 17.44 37.76 -15.03
N SER A 384 17.64 37.24 -13.82
CA SER A 384 17.24 35.87 -13.49
C SER A 384 15.72 35.80 -13.33
N GLU A 385 15.12 34.75 -13.85
CA GLU A 385 13.69 34.49 -13.68
C GLU A 385 13.36 34.25 -12.20
N THR A 386 12.28 34.87 -11.72
CA THR A 386 11.73 34.62 -10.39
C THR A 386 11.32 33.14 -10.27
N PRO A 387 11.77 32.41 -9.23
CA PRO A 387 11.42 31.00 -9.06
C PRO A 387 9.92 30.83 -8.84
N GLY A 388 9.31 29.94 -9.64
CA GLY A 388 7.94 29.48 -9.44
C GLY A 388 7.84 28.67 -8.15
N SER A 389 6.77 28.90 -7.38
CA SER A 389 6.53 28.22 -6.10
C SER A 389 5.13 27.61 -6.04
N ILE A 390 5.00 26.53 -5.29
CA ILE A 390 3.77 25.76 -5.05
C ILE A 390 3.58 25.66 -3.54
N LEU A 391 2.35 25.76 -3.07
CA LEU A 391 1.99 25.39 -1.69
C LEU A 391 1.12 24.14 -1.67
N ILE A 392 1.29 23.31 -0.66
CA ILE A 392 0.40 22.17 -0.36
C ILE A 392 -0.05 22.33 1.09
N LEU A 393 -1.34 22.56 1.28
CA LEU A 393 -1.98 22.82 2.56
C LEU A 393 -2.95 21.67 2.84
N ASP A 394 -2.59 20.76 3.75
CA ASP A 394 -3.48 19.71 4.26
C ASP A 394 -4.13 20.23 5.53
N ILE A 395 -5.47 20.34 5.55
CA ILE A 395 -6.25 20.95 6.63
C ILE A 395 -7.45 20.01 6.93
N PRO A 396 -7.28 19.03 7.83
CA PRO A 396 -8.29 17.98 8.07
C PRO A 396 -9.57 18.45 8.76
N THR A 397 -9.50 19.51 9.58
CA THR A 397 -10.64 20.08 10.30
C THR A 397 -10.45 21.58 10.50
N THR A 398 -11.50 22.30 10.90
CA THR A 398 -11.46 23.74 11.18
C THR A 398 -10.47 24.12 12.30
N ALA A 399 -10.20 23.20 13.23
CA ALA A 399 -9.25 23.37 14.35
C ALA A 399 -7.84 23.80 13.91
N TYR A 400 -7.41 23.47 12.69
CA TYR A 400 -6.08 23.80 12.18
C TYR A 400 -5.97 25.21 11.56
N ILE A 401 -7.09 25.86 11.26
CA ILE A 401 -7.15 27.16 10.56
C ILE A 401 -6.43 28.28 11.34
N PRO A 402 -6.58 28.43 12.68
CA PRO A 402 -5.89 29.49 13.43
C PRO A 402 -4.37 29.36 13.33
N SER A 403 -3.80 28.18 13.62
CA SER A 403 -2.36 27.91 13.53
C SER A 403 -1.80 28.15 12.12
N LEU A 404 -2.51 27.73 11.08
CA LEU A 404 -2.10 28.01 9.69
C LEU A 404 -2.04 29.52 9.44
N THR A 405 -3.05 30.26 9.89
CA THR A 405 -3.16 31.70 9.65
C THR A 405 -2.04 32.45 10.36
N SER A 406 -1.84 32.20 11.66
CA SER A 406 -0.74 32.77 12.45
C SER A 406 0.63 32.47 11.84
N ALA A 407 0.87 31.26 11.32
CA ALA A 407 2.14 30.93 10.68
C ALA A 407 2.49 31.82 9.47
N PHE A 408 1.50 32.33 8.74
CA PHE A 408 1.71 33.28 7.63
C PHE A 408 1.68 34.76 8.05
N GLU A 409 1.09 35.08 9.20
CA GLU A 409 0.98 36.47 9.70
C GLU A 409 2.18 36.86 10.57
N ASP A 410 2.61 35.96 11.47
CA ASP A 410 3.69 36.20 12.43
C ASP A 410 5.09 35.99 11.82
N SER A 411 5.21 35.20 10.74
CA SER A 411 6.50 34.90 10.10
C SER A 411 6.88 35.92 9.01
N PRO A 412 8.01 36.65 9.15
CA PRO A 412 8.54 37.50 8.08
C PRO A 412 8.95 36.75 6.80
N PHE A 413 9.10 35.42 6.89
CA PHE A 413 9.43 34.57 5.74
C PHE A 413 8.17 34.02 5.06
N TYR A 414 7.25 33.39 5.81
CA TYR A 414 6.06 32.78 5.22
C TYR A 414 5.07 33.82 4.68
N SER A 415 4.97 34.99 5.31
CA SER A 415 4.16 36.12 4.82
C SER A 415 4.49 36.52 3.38
N LYS A 416 5.73 36.31 2.90
CA LYS A 416 6.13 36.60 1.50
C LYS A 416 5.33 35.81 0.47
N PHE A 417 4.90 34.58 0.81
CA PHE A 417 4.17 33.69 -0.09
C PHE A 417 2.66 33.98 -0.12
N ARG A 418 2.13 34.72 0.87
CA ARG A 418 0.73 35.20 0.95
C ARG A 418 0.72 36.73 0.95
N SER A 419 1.21 37.34 -0.14
CA SER A 419 1.32 38.80 -0.24
C SER A 419 1.25 39.33 -1.67
N ASN A 420 0.75 40.57 -1.79
CA ASN A 420 0.61 41.33 -3.04
C ASN A 420 1.71 42.37 -3.25
N LYS A 421 2.71 42.39 -2.36
CA LYS A 421 3.82 43.37 -2.39
C LYS A 421 4.76 43.11 -3.59
N PRO A 422 5.02 44.10 -4.47
CA PRO A 422 5.84 43.91 -5.67
C PRO A 422 7.26 43.39 -5.40
N GLU A 423 7.84 43.74 -4.25
CA GLU A 423 9.15 43.25 -3.80
C GLU A 423 9.14 41.73 -3.53
N TYR A 424 8.09 41.20 -2.92
CA TYR A 424 7.96 39.77 -2.61
C TYR A 424 7.61 38.96 -3.86
N LEU A 425 6.76 39.50 -4.73
CA LEU A 425 6.41 38.90 -6.03
C LEU A 425 7.62 38.77 -6.98
N LYS A 426 8.67 39.57 -6.79
CA LYS A 426 9.97 39.42 -7.49
C LYS A 426 10.88 38.36 -6.85
N GLU A 427 10.74 38.12 -5.54
CA GLU A 427 11.53 37.13 -4.81
C GLU A 427 11.04 35.70 -5.08
N TYR A 428 9.71 35.48 -4.95
CA TYR A 428 9.00 34.22 -5.20
C TYR A 428 7.70 34.44 -5.98
N ALA A 429 7.47 33.65 -7.01
CA ALA A 429 6.23 33.67 -7.77
C ALA A 429 5.40 32.43 -7.43
N VAL A 430 4.52 32.53 -6.41
CA VAL A 430 3.52 31.49 -6.15
C VAL A 430 2.62 31.36 -7.39
N ARG A 431 2.47 30.14 -7.90
CA ARG A 431 1.64 29.84 -9.09
C ARG A 431 0.39 29.06 -8.72
N SER A 432 0.50 28.13 -7.78
CA SER A 432 -0.60 27.29 -7.34
C SER A 432 -0.53 26.98 -5.85
N VAL A 433 -1.70 26.85 -5.25
CA VAL A 433 -1.91 26.36 -3.89
C VAL A 433 -2.86 25.17 -3.97
N PHE A 434 -2.39 24.01 -3.53
CA PHE A 434 -3.22 22.82 -3.35
C PHE A 434 -3.80 22.84 -1.94
N HIS A 435 -5.12 22.85 -1.84
CA HIS A 435 -5.87 22.82 -0.58
C HIS A 435 -6.50 21.43 -0.43
N LEU A 436 -6.03 20.64 0.52
CA LEU A 436 -6.64 19.37 0.91
C LEU A 436 -7.51 19.64 2.14
N CYS A 437 -8.79 19.91 1.90
CA CYS A 437 -9.75 20.31 2.91
C CYS A 437 -10.54 19.08 3.39
N GLY A 438 -10.53 18.84 4.70
CA GLY A 438 -11.55 18.00 5.33
C GLY A 438 -12.88 18.75 5.52
N ASP A 439 -13.79 18.12 6.25
CA ASP A 439 -15.19 18.53 6.33
C ASP A 439 -15.34 19.94 6.96
N GLY A 440 -16.18 20.78 6.36
CA GLY A 440 -16.47 22.16 6.79
C GLY A 440 -15.33 23.19 6.63
N VAL A 441 -14.12 22.77 6.23
CA VAL A 441 -12.95 23.66 6.14
C VAL A 441 -13.07 24.68 4.99
N LEU A 442 -13.71 24.31 3.87
CA LEU A 442 -13.86 25.20 2.72
C LEU A 442 -14.91 26.29 2.97
N GLU A 443 -15.92 25.98 3.79
CA GLU A 443 -16.99 26.90 4.16
C GLU A 443 -16.58 27.94 5.20
N ASP A 444 -15.56 27.65 6.04
CA ASP A 444 -15.09 28.54 7.10
C ASP A 444 -14.62 29.91 6.58
N GLU A 445 -15.17 30.99 7.14
CA GLU A 445 -14.88 32.37 6.70
C GLU A 445 -13.43 32.79 6.97
N LYS A 446 -12.78 32.29 8.01
CA LYS A 446 -11.36 32.57 8.30
C LYS A 446 -10.49 31.90 7.25
N TYR A 447 -10.80 30.66 6.85
CA TYR A 447 -10.05 29.96 5.80
C TYR A 447 -10.26 30.60 4.42
N LYS A 448 -11.48 31.04 4.08
CA LYS A 448 -11.71 31.81 2.85
C LYS A 448 -10.99 33.17 2.87
N ALA A 449 -10.96 33.87 4.00
CA ALA A 449 -10.14 35.08 4.16
C ALA A 449 -8.62 34.78 4.06
N PHE A 450 -8.17 33.63 4.55
CA PHE A 450 -6.81 33.14 4.34
C PHE A 450 -6.52 32.95 2.84
N MET A 451 -7.38 32.22 2.11
CA MET A 451 -7.26 31.99 0.67
C MET A 451 -7.23 33.29 -0.16
N ASN A 452 -8.05 34.29 0.18
CA ASN A 452 -8.06 35.59 -0.52
C ASN A 452 -6.84 36.48 -0.23
N GLY A 453 -5.93 36.09 0.67
CA GLY A 453 -4.67 36.79 0.91
C GLY A 453 -3.55 36.47 -0.08
N PHE A 454 -3.74 35.47 -0.97
CA PHE A 454 -2.80 35.16 -2.04
C PHE A 454 -2.92 36.12 -3.23
N ALA A 455 -1.88 36.18 -4.06
CA ALA A 455 -1.86 37.10 -5.20
C ALA A 455 -2.93 36.74 -6.25
N PRO A 456 -3.58 37.73 -6.92
CA PRO A 456 -4.72 37.46 -7.80
C PRO A 456 -4.48 36.47 -8.93
N GLY A 457 -3.22 36.29 -9.37
CA GLY A 457 -2.81 35.32 -10.39
C GLY A 457 -2.47 33.92 -9.87
N VAL A 458 -2.69 33.62 -8.60
CA VAL A 458 -2.48 32.29 -7.99
C VAL A 458 -3.69 31.39 -8.30
N HIS A 459 -3.43 30.17 -8.73
CA HIS A 459 -4.46 29.16 -8.90
C HIS A 459 -4.70 28.39 -7.60
N HIS A 460 -5.96 28.27 -7.18
CA HIS A 460 -6.35 27.50 -6.00
C HIS A 460 -6.97 26.17 -6.44
N ILE A 461 -6.36 25.05 -6.04
CA ILE A 461 -6.77 23.70 -6.44
C ILE A 461 -7.32 23.00 -5.20
N ILE A 462 -8.63 22.75 -5.18
CA ILE A 462 -9.36 22.30 -3.98
C ILE A 462 -9.67 20.80 -4.06
N SER A 463 -9.25 20.04 -3.06
CA SER A 463 -9.74 18.70 -2.78
C SER A 463 -10.60 18.74 -1.52
N SER A 464 -11.88 18.43 -1.61
CA SER A 464 -12.81 18.30 -0.48
C SER A 464 -13.81 17.17 -0.78
N ARG A 465 -14.01 16.25 0.16
CA ARG A 465 -14.97 15.14 0.00
C ARG A 465 -16.43 15.59 -0.12
N GLU A 466 -16.72 16.84 0.25
CA GLU A 466 -18.05 17.43 0.13
C GLU A 466 -18.27 18.07 -1.25
N HIS A 467 -17.23 18.64 -1.86
CA HIS A 467 -17.31 19.40 -3.11
C HIS A 467 -16.76 18.70 -4.35
N ASN A 468 -15.94 17.66 -4.17
CA ASN A 468 -15.54 16.77 -5.25
C ASN A 468 -16.66 15.78 -5.60
N THR A 469 -16.65 15.33 -6.85
CA THR A 469 -17.34 14.12 -7.28
C THR A 469 -16.60 12.88 -6.75
N ASP A 470 -17.30 11.74 -6.65
CA ASP A 470 -16.70 10.44 -6.33
C ASP A 470 -16.80 9.47 -7.53
N PRO A 471 -16.05 9.70 -8.63
CA PRO A 471 -15.93 8.76 -9.73
C PRO A 471 -15.16 7.51 -9.32
N VAL A 472 -15.35 6.39 -10.02
CA VAL A 472 -14.55 5.18 -9.80
C VAL A 472 -13.12 5.40 -10.30
N THR A 473 -12.12 5.22 -9.44
CA THR A 473 -10.73 5.49 -9.81
C THR A 473 -10.18 4.42 -10.75
N PHE A 474 -10.51 3.14 -10.52
CA PHE A 474 -10.02 1.99 -11.32
C PHE A 474 -10.98 1.63 -12.45
N THR A 475 -11.10 2.54 -13.40
CA THR A 475 -12.11 2.51 -14.48
C THR A 475 -12.04 1.25 -15.34
N SER A 476 -10.86 0.65 -15.54
CA SER A 476 -10.73 -0.58 -16.35
C SER A 476 -11.25 -1.84 -15.64
N ALA A 477 -11.13 -1.91 -14.30
CA ALA A 477 -11.79 -2.95 -13.52
C ALA A 477 -13.31 -2.75 -13.53
N ALA A 478 -13.76 -1.51 -13.33
CA ALA A 478 -15.17 -1.15 -13.34
C ALA A 478 -15.86 -1.37 -14.70
N PHE A 479 -15.16 -1.11 -15.81
CA PHE A 479 -15.66 -1.37 -17.17
C PHE A 479 -15.86 -2.87 -17.44
N ASN A 480 -14.93 -3.72 -16.99
CA ASN A 480 -15.12 -5.17 -17.07
C ASN A 480 -16.31 -5.62 -16.20
N GLN A 481 -16.46 -5.09 -15.00
CA GLN A 481 -17.62 -5.37 -14.14
C GLN A 481 -18.94 -4.90 -14.80
N LEU A 482 -18.94 -3.74 -15.47
CA LEU A 482 -20.10 -3.22 -16.20
C LEU A 482 -20.46 -4.06 -17.44
N ARG A 483 -19.47 -4.69 -18.09
CA ARG A 483 -19.72 -5.72 -19.11
C ARG A 483 -20.34 -6.97 -18.49
N LEU A 484 -19.80 -7.48 -17.39
CA LEU A 484 -20.32 -8.66 -16.70
C LEU A 484 -21.71 -8.45 -16.06
N ASN A 485 -22.07 -7.22 -15.70
CA ASN A 485 -23.41 -6.86 -15.25
C ASN A 485 -24.51 -7.20 -16.29
N GLN A 486 -24.18 -7.13 -17.59
CA GLN A 486 -25.08 -7.58 -18.67
C GLN A 486 -25.22 -9.10 -18.78
N LEU A 487 -24.41 -9.90 -18.07
CA LEU A 487 -24.55 -11.35 -17.98
C LEU A 487 -25.56 -11.72 -16.89
N ASP A 488 -25.28 -11.27 -15.67
CA ASP A 488 -26.13 -11.40 -14.48
C ASP A 488 -25.86 -10.20 -13.53
N PRO A 489 -26.82 -9.26 -13.37
CA PRO A 489 -26.61 -8.06 -12.58
C PRO A 489 -26.68 -8.29 -11.06
N GLU A 490 -27.23 -9.42 -10.60
CA GLU A 490 -27.21 -9.80 -9.18
C GLU A 490 -25.84 -10.33 -8.78
N THR A 491 -25.24 -11.16 -9.64
CA THR A 491 -23.91 -11.75 -9.46
C THR A 491 -22.79 -10.72 -9.69
N PHE A 492 -22.95 -9.82 -10.66
CA PHE A 492 -21.96 -8.80 -11.02
C PHE A 492 -22.53 -7.38 -10.86
N PRO A 493 -22.70 -6.88 -9.63
CA PRO A 493 -23.21 -5.53 -9.39
C PRO A 493 -22.24 -4.46 -9.91
N ILE A 494 -22.80 -3.35 -10.39
CA ILE A 494 -22.02 -2.16 -10.78
C ILE A 494 -21.45 -1.51 -9.50
N PRO A 495 -20.14 -1.16 -9.46
CA PRO A 495 -19.55 -0.45 -8.33
C PRO A 495 -20.27 0.87 -8.04
N LYS A 496 -20.42 1.24 -6.76
CA LYS A 496 -21.04 2.50 -6.34
C LYS A 496 -20.14 3.69 -6.64
N PHE A 497 -20.68 4.76 -7.23
CA PHE A 497 -19.99 5.99 -7.56
C PHE A 497 -20.97 7.18 -7.56
N SER A 498 -20.44 8.41 -7.56
CA SER A 498 -21.22 9.62 -7.82
C SER A 498 -20.47 10.60 -8.73
N LEU A 499 -21.05 10.89 -9.89
CA LEU A 499 -20.58 11.96 -10.79
C LEU A 499 -21.14 13.35 -10.41
N ALA A 500 -21.95 13.43 -9.35
CA ALA A 500 -22.40 14.68 -8.74
C ALA A 500 -21.67 14.91 -7.39
N PRO A 501 -21.22 16.13 -7.08
CA PRO A 501 -20.70 16.45 -5.76
C PRO A 501 -21.85 16.55 -4.75
N ARG A 502 -21.57 16.27 -3.46
CA ARG A 502 -22.56 16.39 -2.38
C ARG A 502 -23.01 17.85 -2.17
N LYS A 503 -22.05 18.78 -2.23
CA LYS A 503 -22.24 20.23 -2.22
C LYS A 503 -21.61 20.82 -3.49
N LYS A 504 -22.38 21.49 -4.33
CA LYS A 504 -21.87 22.26 -5.47
C LYS A 504 -20.88 23.33 -5.01
N ILE A 505 -19.73 23.49 -5.66
CA ILE A 505 -18.72 24.49 -5.25
C ILE A 505 -19.24 25.93 -5.39
N GLU A 506 -20.18 26.17 -6.31
CA GLU A 506 -20.81 27.46 -6.56
C GLU A 506 -21.64 27.99 -5.37
N VAL A 507 -21.95 27.14 -4.38
CA VAL A 507 -22.66 27.56 -3.15
C VAL A 507 -21.72 28.13 -2.08
N VAL A 508 -20.40 28.01 -2.25
CA VAL A 508 -19.40 28.56 -1.32
C VAL A 508 -19.07 29.99 -1.74
N PRO A 509 -19.57 31.02 -1.02
CA PRO A 509 -19.33 32.40 -1.40
C PRO A 509 -17.87 32.81 -1.13
N ASN A 510 -17.42 33.87 -1.79
CA ASN A 510 -16.13 34.53 -1.53
C ASN A 510 -14.87 33.67 -1.76
N LEU A 511 -14.94 32.64 -2.62
CA LEU A 511 -13.73 31.93 -3.09
C LEU A 511 -12.90 32.82 -4.04
N PRO A 512 -11.55 32.68 -4.08
CA PRO A 512 -10.71 33.39 -5.03
C PRO A 512 -11.11 33.12 -6.49
N PRO A 513 -10.92 34.08 -7.42
CA PRO A 513 -11.42 33.96 -8.79
C PRO A 513 -10.77 32.82 -9.60
N ASN A 514 -9.53 32.46 -9.28
CA ASN A 514 -8.76 31.41 -9.95
C ASN A 514 -8.85 30.05 -9.22
N THR A 515 -10.04 29.72 -8.68
CA THR A 515 -10.31 28.48 -7.96
C THR A 515 -10.82 27.37 -8.88
N CYS A 516 -10.35 26.15 -8.70
CA CYS A 516 -10.82 24.96 -9.40
C CYS A 516 -10.79 23.72 -8.48
N LEU A 517 -11.64 22.73 -8.76
CA LEU A 517 -11.62 21.45 -8.06
C LEU A 517 -10.47 20.56 -8.55
N MET A 518 -9.83 19.85 -7.62
CA MET A 518 -8.79 18.86 -7.89
C MET A 518 -9.38 17.65 -8.63
N ARG A 519 -8.84 17.33 -9.80
CA ARG A 519 -9.28 16.22 -10.66
C ARG A 519 -8.11 15.32 -11.07
N SER A 520 -8.38 14.04 -11.23
CA SER A 520 -7.54 13.00 -11.87
C SER A 520 -6.02 13.23 -11.73
N ASN A 521 -5.21 13.43 -12.78
CA ASN A 521 -5.33 13.95 -14.18
C ASN A 521 -5.19 15.47 -14.44
N LEU A 522 -5.22 16.33 -13.41
CA LEU A 522 -4.93 17.76 -13.57
C LEU A 522 -3.41 18.01 -13.72
N LEU A 523 -3.01 18.84 -14.67
CA LEU A 523 -1.63 19.27 -14.92
C LEU A 523 -1.50 20.80 -14.78
N ILE A 524 -0.41 21.26 -14.16
CA ILE A 524 -0.07 22.67 -14.00
C ILE A 524 1.37 22.86 -14.50
N SER A 525 1.54 23.56 -15.62
CA SER A 525 2.87 23.89 -16.12
C SER A 525 3.48 25.01 -15.29
N MET A 526 4.56 24.72 -14.57
CA MET A 526 5.24 25.67 -13.71
C MET A 526 6.30 26.46 -14.48
N ARG A 527 6.87 25.88 -15.54
CA ARG A 527 7.75 26.56 -16.48
C ARG A 527 7.68 25.93 -17.88
N PRO A 528 7.28 26.67 -18.94
CA PRO A 528 6.71 28.02 -18.88
C PRO A 528 5.40 28.04 -18.06
N PRO A 529 5.11 29.09 -17.27
CA PRO A 529 3.87 29.17 -16.49
C PRO A 529 2.63 29.11 -17.40
N ALA A 530 1.69 28.22 -17.11
CA ALA A 530 0.38 28.16 -17.76
C ALA A 530 -0.74 27.83 -16.74
N PRO A 531 -2.01 28.15 -17.04
CA PRO A 531 -3.14 27.76 -16.21
C PRO A 531 -3.24 26.23 -16.04
N PRO A 532 -3.93 25.74 -14.99
CA PRO A 532 -4.24 24.33 -14.83
C PRO A 532 -5.04 23.79 -16.03
N VAL A 533 -4.62 22.65 -16.57
CA VAL A 533 -5.30 21.92 -17.66
C VAL A 533 -5.64 20.53 -17.17
N THR A 534 -6.88 20.09 -17.36
CA THR A 534 -7.27 18.70 -17.14
C THR A 534 -6.95 17.92 -18.41
N GLU A 535 -6.00 16.98 -18.35
CA GLU A 535 -5.71 16.09 -19.48
C GLU A 535 -6.89 15.13 -19.70
N THR A 536 -7.27 14.86 -20.96
CA THR A 536 -8.26 13.81 -21.25
C THR A 536 -7.70 12.46 -20.84
N CYS A 537 -8.44 11.72 -20.00
CA CYS A 537 -8.09 10.34 -19.65
C CYS A 537 -8.38 9.42 -20.83
N GLU A 538 -7.42 9.25 -21.72
CA GLU A 538 -7.43 8.17 -22.72
C GLU A 538 -7.59 6.82 -21.98
N GLY A 539 -8.75 6.18 -22.13
CA GLY A 539 -9.08 4.89 -21.50
C GLY A 539 -10.11 4.89 -20.36
N ASP A 540 -10.83 5.99 -20.08
CA ASP A 540 -11.99 5.97 -19.16
C ASP A 540 -13.28 5.47 -19.83
N LEU A 541 -13.26 4.21 -20.25
CA LEU A 541 -14.41 3.56 -20.90
C LEU A 541 -15.61 3.37 -19.95
N PHE A 542 -15.41 3.44 -18.63
CA PHE A 542 -16.48 3.20 -17.65
C PHE A 542 -17.42 4.40 -17.51
N HIS A 543 -16.87 5.60 -17.28
CA HIS A 543 -17.73 6.78 -17.09
C HIS A 543 -18.37 7.25 -18.39
N GLU A 544 -17.68 7.08 -19.52
CA GLU A 544 -18.26 7.32 -20.85
C GLU A 544 -19.47 6.40 -21.10
N ALA A 545 -19.30 5.09 -20.86
CA ALA A 545 -20.36 4.11 -21.03
C ALA A 545 -21.57 4.38 -20.13
N ILE A 546 -21.35 4.55 -18.82
CA ILE A 546 -22.45 4.67 -17.85
C ILE A 546 -23.21 6.00 -17.99
N SER A 547 -22.60 7.01 -18.62
CA SER A 547 -23.24 8.29 -18.92
C SER A 547 -24.07 8.28 -20.21
N SER A 548 -23.99 7.23 -21.03
CA SER A 548 -24.58 7.20 -22.38
C SER A 548 -26.07 6.82 -22.46
N GLU A 549 -26.73 6.61 -21.31
CA GLU A 549 -28.10 6.08 -21.13
C GLU A 549 -28.40 4.70 -21.77
N SER A 550 -27.50 4.19 -22.64
CA SER A 550 -27.64 2.93 -23.36
C SER A 550 -26.71 1.84 -22.80
N PRO A 551 -27.09 0.55 -22.83
CA PRO A 551 -26.17 -0.55 -22.51
C PRO A 551 -24.97 -0.56 -23.46
N ILE A 552 -23.78 -0.90 -22.94
CA ILE A 552 -22.56 -1.03 -23.76
C ILE A 552 -22.81 -2.06 -24.88
N ALA A 553 -22.48 -1.68 -26.12
CA ALA A 553 -22.49 -2.59 -27.25
C ALA A 553 -21.45 -3.71 -27.06
N LEU A 554 -21.92 -4.93 -26.81
CA LEU A 554 -21.07 -6.12 -26.72
C LEU A 554 -20.86 -6.74 -28.13
N PRO A 555 -19.64 -7.21 -28.47
CA PRO A 555 -19.39 -7.96 -29.70
C PRO A 555 -20.33 -9.16 -29.89
N ALA A 556 -20.58 -9.54 -31.14
CA ALA A 556 -21.60 -10.55 -31.47
C ALA A 556 -21.37 -11.89 -30.75
N LEU A 557 -20.12 -12.37 -30.71
CA LEU A 557 -19.74 -13.60 -30.03
C LEU A 557 -19.94 -13.53 -28.51
N THR A 558 -19.63 -12.39 -27.87
CA THR A 558 -19.92 -12.17 -26.44
C THR A 558 -21.42 -12.17 -26.16
N ARG A 559 -22.23 -11.53 -27.01
CA ARG A 559 -23.71 -11.58 -26.87
C ARG A 559 -24.27 -13.00 -26.99
N GLU A 560 -23.76 -13.78 -27.94
CA GLU A 560 -24.11 -15.19 -28.09
C GLU A 560 -23.73 -16.00 -26.85
N ARG A 561 -22.49 -15.88 -26.37
CA ARG A 561 -22.01 -16.56 -25.15
C ARG A 561 -22.81 -16.18 -23.93
N PHE A 562 -23.14 -14.90 -23.76
CA PHE A 562 -23.96 -14.40 -22.64
C PHE A 562 -25.37 -15.00 -22.69
N SER A 563 -25.99 -15.02 -23.88
CA SER A 563 -27.32 -15.61 -24.06
C SER A 563 -27.33 -17.11 -23.78
N ALA A 564 -26.34 -17.86 -24.28
CA ALA A 564 -26.20 -19.29 -24.03
C ALA A 564 -25.95 -19.61 -22.55
N SER A 565 -25.18 -18.77 -21.86
CA SER A 565 -24.85 -18.95 -20.44
C SER A 565 -26.05 -18.68 -19.53
N ARG A 566 -26.87 -17.65 -19.84
CA ARG A 566 -28.15 -17.42 -19.16
C ARG A 566 -29.13 -18.56 -19.39
N ALA A 567 -29.33 -18.98 -20.64
CA ALA A 567 -30.20 -20.11 -20.97
C ALA A 567 -29.77 -21.39 -20.22
N GLY A 568 -28.47 -21.68 -20.12
CA GLY A 568 -27.98 -22.82 -19.33
C GLY A 568 -28.29 -22.74 -17.83
N VAL A 569 -28.31 -21.54 -17.24
CA VAL A 569 -28.72 -21.31 -15.85
C VAL A 569 -30.24 -21.47 -15.69
N GLU A 570 -31.03 -20.90 -16.61
CA GLU A 570 -32.49 -21.01 -16.65
C GLU A 570 -32.94 -22.47 -16.81
N ASP A 571 -32.35 -23.21 -17.75
CA ASP A 571 -32.58 -24.64 -17.97
C ASP A 571 -32.21 -25.47 -16.73
N HIS A 572 -31.10 -25.13 -16.04
CA HIS A 572 -30.71 -25.83 -14.82
C HIS A 572 -31.73 -25.61 -13.68
N ILE A 573 -32.23 -24.38 -13.52
CA ILE A 573 -33.31 -24.05 -12.57
C ILE A 573 -34.59 -24.80 -12.94
N ALA A 574 -35.03 -24.72 -14.21
CA ALA A 574 -36.23 -25.37 -14.72
C ALA A 574 -36.17 -26.91 -14.58
N SER A 575 -34.97 -27.50 -14.62
CA SER A 575 -34.79 -28.95 -14.42
C SER A 575 -35.09 -29.45 -13.00
N GLY A 576 -35.23 -28.55 -12.02
CA GLY A 576 -35.44 -28.89 -10.62
C GLY A 576 -34.24 -29.55 -9.93
N LYS A 577 -33.06 -29.58 -10.58
CA LYS A 577 -31.84 -30.24 -10.08
C LYS A 577 -30.97 -29.35 -9.20
N VAL A 578 -31.36 -28.09 -8.97
CA VAL A 578 -30.63 -27.13 -8.13
C VAL A 578 -30.53 -27.67 -6.72
N HIS A 579 -29.32 -28.05 -6.32
CA HIS A 579 -29.03 -28.43 -4.94
C HIS A 579 -28.91 -27.18 -4.09
N VAL A 580 -29.71 -27.08 -3.02
CA VAL A 580 -29.59 -26.03 -2.00
C VAL A 580 -28.68 -26.56 -0.89
N PRO A 581 -27.41 -26.12 -0.79
CA PRO A 581 -26.51 -26.50 0.29
C PRO A 581 -26.94 -25.86 1.61
N LYS A 582 -26.37 -26.31 2.73
CA LYS A 582 -26.56 -25.61 4.02
C LYS A 582 -25.90 -24.22 3.95
N GLY A 583 -26.54 -23.21 4.55
CA GLY A 583 -26.05 -21.83 4.46
C GLY A 583 -26.03 -21.30 3.02
N ALA A 584 -26.97 -21.71 2.17
CA ALA A 584 -27.10 -21.26 0.78
C ALA A 584 -27.24 -19.72 0.63
N ASP A 585 -27.69 -19.06 1.70
CA ASP A 585 -27.87 -17.62 1.88
C ASP A 585 -26.64 -16.91 2.47
N VAL A 586 -25.59 -17.63 2.89
CA VAL A 586 -24.32 -17.05 3.34
C VAL A 586 -23.63 -16.39 2.15
N GLY A 587 -23.48 -15.07 2.23
CA GLY A 587 -22.86 -14.25 1.20
C GLY A 587 -21.33 -14.37 1.22
N ILE A 588 -20.74 -14.42 0.03
CA ILE A 588 -19.31 -14.49 -0.22
C ILE A 588 -18.98 -13.42 -1.27
N ILE A 589 -18.34 -12.33 -0.84
CA ILE A 589 -18.01 -11.19 -1.70
C ILE A 589 -16.48 -11.04 -1.76
N PRO A 590 -15.83 -11.53 -2.83
CA PRO A 590 -14.42 -11.25 -3.07
C PRO A 590 -14.24 -9.76 -3.35
N LEU A 591 -13.59 -9.05 -2.43
CA LEU A 591 -13.30 -7.61 -2.56
C LEU A 591 -12.00 -7.39 -3.35
N GLY A 592 -11.08 -8.34 -3.31
CA GLY A 592 -9.89 -8.38 -4.15
C GLY A 592 -9.41 -9.81 -4.34
N THR A 593 -8.92 -10.10 -5.55
CA THR A 593 -8.64 -11.48 -6.02
C THR A 593 -7.23 -11.67 -6.59
N GLY A 594 -6.37 -10.65 -6.50
CA GLY A 594 -4.99 -10.67 -6.96
C GLY A 594 -3.96 -11.03 -5.87
N SER A 595 -2.78 -11.42 -6.32
CA SER A 595 -1.61 -11.81 -5.51
C SER A 595 -0.43 -10.85 -5.67
N ALA A 596 0.29 -10.62 -4.56
CA ALA A 596 1.50 -9.81 -4.36
C ALA A 596 1.37 -8.30 -4.64
N ILE A 597 0.79 -7.92 -5.79
CA ILE A 597 0.63 -6.53 -6.20
C ILE A 597 -0.75 -6.28 -6.84
N PRO A 598 -1.36 -5.11 -6.62
CA PRO A 598 -2.60 -4.76 -7.31
C PRO A 598 -2.33 -4.55 -8.80
N THR A 599 -3.28 -4.93 -9.64
CA THR A 599 -3.22 -4.77 -11.11
C THR A 599 -4.28 -3.78 -11.60
N LYS A 600 -4.27 -3.48 -12.91
CA LYS A 600 -5.30 -2.67 -13.58
C LYS A 600 -6.73 -3.23 -13.37
N PHE A 601 -6.87 -4.55 -13.18
CA PHE A 601 -8.16 -5.24 -13.15
C PHE A 601 -8.51 -5.93 -11.82
N ARG A 602 -7.52 -6.30 -11.01
CA ARG A 602 -7.70 -7.00 -9.72
C ARG A 602 -6.96 -6.29 -8.59
N ASN A 603 -7.63 -6.10 -7.46
CA ASN A 603 -7.04 -5.65 -6.21
C ASN A 603 -6.34 -6.81 -5.48
N VAL A 604 -5.48 -6.49 -4.51
CA VAL A 604 -4.90 -7.49 -3.59
C VAL A 604 -5.95 -8.08 -2.65
N SER A 605 -5.63 -9.21 -2.01
CA SER A 605 -6.63 -10.13 -1.47
C SER A 605 -7.44 -9.61 -0.28
N SER A 606 -8.76 -9.80 -0.38
CA SER A 606 -9.73 -9.66 0.70
C SER A 606 -11.05 -10.30 0.29
N THR A 607 -11.69 -11.07 1.19
CA THR A 607 -13.01 -11.66 0.96
C THR A 607 -13.92 -11.42 2.16
N LEU A 608 -15.09 -10.82 1.92
CA LEU A 608 -16.13 -10.61 2.92
C LEU A 608 -17.09 -11.79 2.93
N ILE A 609 -17.31 -12.38 4.10
CA ILE A 609 -18.37 -13.36 4.36
C ILE A 609 -19.48 -12.64 5.12
N GLN A 610 -20.71 -12.73 4.62
CA GLN A 610 -21.90 -12.21 5.29
C GLN A 610 -22.74 -13.37 5.81
N ILE A 611 -22.89 -13.48 7.12
CA ILE A 611 -23.71 -14.52 7.76
C ILE A 611 -25.07 -13.88 8.13
N PRO A 612 -26.17 -14.27 7.48
CA PRO A 612 -27.49 -13.69 7.72
C PRO A 612 -27.87 -13.75 9.20
N ASN A 613 -28.38 -12.62 9.73
CA ASN A 613 -28.76 -12.42 11.14
C ASN A 613 -27.63 -12.44 12.19
N TRP A 614 -26.38 -12.73 11.81
CA TRP A 614 -25.24 -12.82 12.74
C TRP A 614 -24.17 -11.74 12.51
N GLY A 615 -23.92 -11.34 11.26
CA GLY A 615 -22.97 -10.30 10.90
C GLY A 615 -21.86 -10.79 9.96
N ASN A 616 -20.76 -10.03 9.89
CA ASN A 616 -19.75 -10.19 8.85
C ASN A 616 -18.39 -10.69 9.40
N ILE A 617 -17.70 -11.49 8.58
CA ILE A 617 -16.29 -11.89 8.74
C ILE A 617 -15.52 -11.37 7.53
N LEU A 618 -14.42 -10.66 7.73
CA LEU A 618 -13.46 -10.34 6.67
C LEU A 618 -12.29 -11.31 6.70
N LEU A 619 -11.99 -11.97 5.58
CA LEU A 619 -10.83 -12.83 5.38
C LEU A 619 -9.77 -12.07 4.58
N ASP A 620 -8.67 -11.74 5.25
CA ASP A 620 -7.60 -10.84 4.80
C ASP A 620 -8.07 -9.43 4.38
N ALA A 621 -7.16 -8.47 4.43
CA ALA A 621 -7.42 -7.05 4.20
C ALA A 621 -6.19 -6.37 3.57
N GLY A 622 -5.88 -6.74 2.33
CA GLY A 622 -4.85 -6.07 1.53
C GLY A 622 -5.12 -4.58 1.28
N GLU A 623 -4.11 -3.87 0.77
CA GLU A 623 -4.20 -2.46 0.38
C GLU A 623 -5.46 -2.17 -0.46
N GLY A 624 -6.20 -1.10 -0.13
CA GLY A 624 -7.38 -0.67 -0.88
C GLY A 624 -8.70 -1.35 -0.48
N THR A 625 -8.69 -2.32 0.45
CA THR A 625 -9.90 -3.05 0.88
C THR A 625 -11.03 -2.13 1.38
N TRP A 626 -10.71 -1.01 2.05
CA TRP A 626 -11.72 -0.01 2.42
C TRP A 626 -12.42 0.57 1.18
N GLY A 627 -11.67 0.93 0.14
CA GLY A 627 -12.25 1.44 -1.10
C GLY A 627 -13.15 0.40 -1.76
N GLN A 628 -12.73 -0.86 -1.81
CA GLN A 628 -13.54 -1.96 -2.34
C GLN A 628 -14.85 -2.17 -1.54
N LEU A 629 -14.83 -2.04 -0.21
CA LEU A 629 -16.04 -2.06 0.62
C LEU A 629 -16.99 -0.89 0.28
N VAL A 630 -16.47 0.32 0.16
CA VAL A 630 -17.29 1.49 -0.21
C VAL A 630 -17.86 1.35 -1.62
N ARG A 631 -17.08 0.82 -2.58
CA ARG A 631 -17.54 0.53 -3.95
C ARG A 631 -18.58 -0.60 -4.01
N GLN A 632 -18.64 -1.50 -3.02
CA GLN A 632 -19.68 -2.52 -2.94
C GLN A 632 -21.00 -1.95 -2.36
N PHE A 633 -20.94 -1.30 -1.20
CA PHE A 633 -22.13 -0.96 -0.41
C PHE A 633 -22.57 0.51 -0.52
N GLY A 634 -21.68 1.41 -0.88
CA GLY A 634 -21.95 2.85 -0.99
C GLY A 634 -21.84 3.60 0.35
N LEU A 635 -21.88 4.92 0.26
CA LEU A 635 -21.80 5.84 1.42
C LEU A 635 -23.15 6.42 1.84
N ASP A 636 -24.19 6.26 1.03
CA ASP A 636 -25.45 6.97 1.20
C ASP A 636 -26.39 6.19 2.13
N ASP A 637 -27.11 6.91 3.01
CA ASP A 637 -28.08 6.34 3.93
C ASP A 637 -29.37 5.96 3.18
N ASN A 638 -29.40 4.75 2.60
CA ASN A 638 -30.60 4.19 1.98
C ASN A 638 -31.42 3.39 3.03
N PRO A 639 -32.67 3.76 3.34
CA PRO A 639 -33.54 3.01 4.27
C PRO A 639 -33.81 1.55 3.87
N THR A 640 -33.50 1.16 2.64
CA THR A 640 -33.81 -0.17 2.07
C THR A 640 -32.60 -1.08 1.86
N SER A 641 -31.37 -0.59 2.04
CA SER A 641 -30.15 -1.40 1.87
C SER A 641 -29.01 -0.90 2.78
N PRO A 642 -28.31 -1.78 3.51
CA PRO A 642 -27.21 -1.37 4.38
C PRO A 642 -26.07 -0.74 3.58
N ASN A 643 -25.51 0.34 4.10
CA ASN A 643 -24.35 1.00 3.49
C ASN A 643 -23.02 0.43 4.02
N VAL A 644 -21.89 1.04 3.64
CA VAL A 644 -20.57 0.60 4.10
C VAL A 644 -20.37 0.73 5.63
N TRP A 645 -21.01 1.72 6.26
CA TRP A 645 -20.92 1.94 7.70
C TRP A 645 -21.74 0.92 8.48
N ASP A 646 -22.92 0.53 7.98
CA ASP A 646 -23.68 -0.61 8.50
C ASP A 646 -22.89 -1.92 8.37
N THR A 647 -22.24 -2.11 7.22
CA THR A 647 -21.40 -3.28 6.96
C THR A 647 -20.22 -3.35 7.94
N LEU A 648 -19.58 -2.21 8.23
CA LEU A 648 -18.49 -2.08 9.18
C LEU A 648 -18.94 -2.25 10.64
N ARG A 649 -20.13 -1.75 10.99
CA ARG A 649 -20.77 -1.91 12.31
C ARG A 649 -21.17 -3.37 12.57
N ASN A 650 -21.61 -4.07 11.53
CA ASN A 650 -21.93 -5.49 11.57
C ASN A 650 -20.70 -6.41 11.38
N MET A 651 -19.51 -5.86 11.19
CA MET A 651 -18.25 -6.63 11.18
C MET A 651 -17.94 -7.12 12.60
N LYS A 652 -18.00 -8.44 12.80
CA LYS A 652 -17.68 -9.07 14.10
C LYS A 652 -16.29 -9.67 14.12
N CYS A 653 -15.75 -10.07 12.97
CA CYS A 653 -14.44 -10.69 12.86
C CYS A 653 -13.64 -10.15 11.67
N ILE A 654 -12.35 -9.91 11.87
CA ILE A 654 -11.36 -9.89 10.78
C ILE A 654 -10.36 -11.01 11.08
N PHE A 655 -10.14 -11.89 10.11
CA PHE A 655 -9.07 -12.89 10.12
C PHE A 655 -7.96 -12.43 9.19
N VAL A 656 -6.72 -12.38 9.68
CA VAL A 656 -5.53 -12.16 8.85
C VAL A 656 -4.63 -13.39 8.94
N SER A 657 -4.39 -13.99 7.78
CA SER A 657 -3.69 -15.26 7.61
C SER A 657 -2.20 -15.22 7.94
N HIS A 658 -1.51 -14.18 7.46
CA HIS A 658 -0.06 -14.03 7.59
C HIS A 658 0.43 -12.59 7.39
N ILE A 659 1.76 -12.40 7.32
CA ILE A 659 2.43 -11.09 7.39
C ILE A 659 2.74 -10.46 6.02
N HIS A 660 2.43 -11.08 4.88
CA HIS A 660 2.66 -10.43 3.58
C HIS A 660 1.67 -9.28 3.33
N GLY A 661 2.18 -8.18 2.79
CA GLY A 661 1.48 -6.88 2.79
C GLY A 661 0.16 -6.89 2.02
N ASP A 662 0.07 -7.70 0.98
CA ASP A 662 -1.12 -7.92 0.15
C ASP A 662 -2.28 -8.62 0.89
N HIS A 663 -2.07 -9.09 2.13
CA HIS A 663 -3.10 -9.67 2.99
C HIS A 663 -3.48 -8.80 4.21
N HIS A 664 -2.76 -7.72 4.51
CA HIS A 664 -3.04 -6.93 5.73
C HIS A 664 -2.81 -5.41 5.66
N MET A 665 -2.16 -4.87 4.62
CA MET A 665 -1.82 -3.44 4.59
C MET A 665 -3.03 -2.50 4.61
N GLY A 666 -4.22 -2.94 4.21
CA GLY A 666 -5.47 -2.18 4.30
C GLY A 666 -6.14 -2.23 5.68
N LEU A 667 -5.70 -3.13 6.57
CA LEU A 667 -6.34 -3.36 7.86
C LEU A 667 -6.31 -2.11 8.75
N ALA A 668 -5.17 -1.41 8.82
CA ALA A 668 -5.04 -0.21 9.64
C ALA A 668 -6.10 0.86 9.27
N LYS A 669 -6.40 1.03 7.98
CA LYS A 669 -7.44 1.97 7.52
C LYS A 669 -8.85 1.49 7.86
N ILE A 670 -9.13 0.19 7.79
CA ILE A 670 -10.43 -0.36 8.22
C ILE A 670 -10.65 -0.12 9.72
N LEU A 671 -9.62 -0.36 10.55
CA LEU A 671 -9.70 -0.13 12.00
C LEU A 671 -9.87 1.37 12.31
N ALA A 672 -9.10 2.25 11.66
CA ALA A 672 -9.24 3.69 11.79
C ALA A 672 -10.64 4.19 11.36
N LYS A 673 -11.20 3.67 10.24
CA LYS A 673 -12.56 4.01 9.81
C LYS A 673 -13.62 3.44 10.76
N ARG A 674 -13.38 2.28 11.40
CA ARG A 674 -14.27 1.77 12.46
C ARG A 674 -14.27 2.68 13.69
N ARG A 675 -13.12 3.27 14.03
CA ARG A 675 -13.00 4.23 15.13
C ARG A 675 -13.78 5.53 14.89
N MET A 676 -14.08 5.87 13.63
CA MET A 676 -14.91 7.01 13.24
C MET A 676 -16.43 6.74 13.27
N LEU A 677 -16.90 5.52 13.61
CA LEU A 677 -18.33 5.20 13.65
C LEU A 677 -19.06 6.03 14.71
N ASP A 678 -20.14 6.71 14.31
CA ASP A 678 -21.09 7.40 15.18
C ASP A 678 -22.51 6.80 14.97
N PRO A 679 -23.26 6.40 16.02
CA PRO A 679 -22.78 6.21 17.40
C PRO A 679 -21.60 5.23 17.46
N PRO A 680 -20.76 5.28 18.51
CA PRO A 680 -19.65 4.35 18.68
C PRO A 680 -20.11 2.89 18.71
N PRO A 681 -19.23 1.92 18.40
CA PRO A 681 -19.58 0.51 18.41
C PRO A 681 -20.11 0.04 19.78
N SER A 682 -21.23 -0.67 19.77
CA SER A 682 -21.86 -1.27 20.95
C SER A 682 -21.32 -2.66 21.30
N GLU A 683 -20.45 -3.21 20.45
CA GLU A 683 -19.84 -4.54 20.56
C GLU A 683 -18.40 -4.50 20.04
N PRO A 684 -17.51 -5.39 20.51
CA PRO A 684 -16.14 -5.50 20.02
C PRO A 684 -16.05 -6.03 18.59
N LEU A 685 -14.98 -5.65 17.89
CA LEU A 685 -14.48 -6.37 16.74
C LEU A 685 -13.41 -7.37 17.19
N TYR A 686 -13.55 -8.64 16.82
CA TYR A 686 -12.51 -9.63 17.05
C TYR A 686 -11.51 -9.64 15.89
N LEU A 687 -10.23 -9.40 16.18
CA LEU A 687 -9.13 -9.51 15.21
C LEU A 687 -8.37 -10.81 15.45
N VAL A 688 -8.62 -11.83 14.63
CA VAL A 688 -7.88 -13.10 14.67
C VAL A 688 -6.66 -12.97 13.78
N THR A 689 -5.46 -12.94 14.36
CA THR A 689 -4.22 -12.68 13.59
C THR A 689 -2.98 -13.24 14.28
N ILE A 690 -1.87 -13.32 13.55
CA ILE A 690 -0.55 -13.69 14.10
C ILE A 690 0.10 -12.51 14.84
N ARG A 691 0.95 -12.79 15.83
CA ARG A 691 1.65 -11.76 16.63
C ARG A 691 2.37 -10.71 15.78
N ALA A 692 2.94 -11.06 14.63
CA ALA A 692 3.68 -10.11 13.78
C ALA A 692 2.80 -8.99 13.20
N VAL A 693 1.55 -9.29 12.83
CA VAL A 693 0.59 -8.30 12.32
C VAL A 693 0.07 -7.45 13.48
N HIS A 694 -0.29 -8.07 14.61
CA HIS A 694 -0.73 -7.30 15.78
C HIS A 694 0.36 -6.36 16.32
N LEU A 695 1.63 -6.79 16.31
CA LEU A 695 2.77 -5.95 16.72
C LEU A 695 2.88 -4.69 15.85
N TYR A 696 2.80 -4.86 14.52
CA TYR A 696 2.74 -3.73 13.57
C TYR A 696 1.54 -2.81 13.87
N LEU A 697 0.35 -3.36 14.11
CA LEU A 697 -0.85 -2.57 14.40
C LEU A 697 -0.75 -1.81 15.73
N ARG A 698 -0.17 -2.40 16.79
CA ARG A 698 0.09 -1.67 18.05
C ARG A 698 1.02 -0.49 17.83
N GLU A 699 2.11 -0.70 17.10
CA GLU A 699 3.07 0.37 16.81
C GLU A 699 2.50 1.44 15.88
N PHE A 700 1.66 1.07 14.92
CA PHE A 700 0.89 2.04 14.13
C PHE A 700 -0.13 2.79 15.01
N SER A 701 -0.68 2.15 16.04
CA SER A 701 -1.64 2.77 16.97
C SER A 701 -1.02 3.86 17.85
N ASP A 702 0.31 3.91 17.99
CA ASP A 702 1.01 5.07 18.60
C ASP A 702 0.90 6.34 17.72
N LEU A 703 0.65 6.19 16.41
CA LEU A 703 0.53 7.28 15.44
C LEU A 703 -0.93 7.69 15.20
N GLN A 704 -1.86 6.74 15.27
CA GLN A 704 -3.28 6.95 15.01
C GLN A 704 -4.13 5.88 15.72
N ASP A 705 -5.09 6.28 16.56
CA ASP A 705 -5.94 5.36 17.32
C ASP A 705 -6.68 4.34 16.42
N LEU A 706 -6.31 3.06 16.55
CA LEU A 706 -6.96 1.93 15.86
C LEU A 706 -7.99 1.20 16.74
N GLY A 707 -8.26 1.67 17.95
CA GLY A 707 -9.19 1.07 18.91
C GLY A 707 -8.67 -0.18 19.61
N LEU A 708 -7.35 -0.44 19.60
CA LEU A 708 -6.75 -1.63 20.22
C LEU A 708 -6.78 -1.60 21.76
N ASP A 709 -6.69 -0.41 22.36
CA ASP A 709 -6.68 -0.20 23.81
C ASP A 709 -7.94 0.57 24.29
N ASP A 710 -9.09 0.33 23.64
CA ASP A 710 -10.35 1.04 23.94
C ASP A 710 -10.93 0.64 25.33
N PRO A 711 -11.17 1.60 26.23
CA PRO A 711 -11.58 1.32 27.61
C PRO A 711 -13.03 0.86 27.77
N SER A 712 -13.87 0.96 26.73
CA SER A 712 -15.26 0.48 26.78
C SER A 712 -15.37 -1.05 26.61
N GLY A 713 -14.31 -1.70 26.12
CA GLY A 713 -14.33 -3.10 25.70
C GLY A 713 -14.95 -3.35 24.33
N ASN A 714 -15.50 -2.34 23.65
CA ASN A 714 -16.12 -2.44 22.32
C ASN A 714 -15.18 -2.02 21.16
N GLY A 715 -13.89 -1.82 21.45
CA GLY A 715 -12.84 -1.60 20.46
C GLY A 715 -12.48 -2.87 19.68
N VAL A 716 -11.19 -3.14 19.55
CA VAL A 716 -10.63 -4.26 18.82
C VAL A 716 -10.02 -5.27 19.79
N ILE A 717 -10.70 -6.40 19.98
CA ILE A 717 -10.20 -7.51 20.79
C ILE A 717 -9.36 -8.42 19.90
N THR A 718 -8.06 -8.52 20.17
CA THR A 718 -7.18 -9.39 19.39
C THR A 718 -7.19 -10.82 19.93
N VAL A 719 -7.20 -11.79 19.02
CA VAL A 719 -7.10 -13.22 19.26
C VAL A 719 -5.90 -13.75 18.48
N MET A 720 -4.94 -14.35 19.17
CA MET A 720 -3.78 -14.95 18.48
C MET A 720 -4.23 -16.13 17.63
N ALA A 721 -3.94 -16.12 16.32
CA ALA A 721 -4.28 -17.19 15.39
C ALA A 721 -3.68 -18.54 15.86
N GLU A 722 -2.51 -18.49 16.49
CA GLU A 722 -1.83 -19.59 17.16
C GLU A 722 -2.68 -20.26 18.24
N SER A 723 -3.57 -19.54 18.93
CA SER A 723 -4.34 -20.07 20.06
C SER A 723 -5.53 -20.95 19.66
N LEU A 724 -5.88 -20.94 18.36
CA LEU A 724 -7.06 -21.59 17.80
C LEU A 724 -6.72 -22.84 16.98
N HIS A 725 -5.47 -23.30 17.03
CA HIS A 725 -4.95 -24.35 16.15
C HIS A 725 -5.73 -25.66 16.25
N PHE A 726 -6.00 -26.27 15.09
CA PHE A 726 -6.92 -27.41 14.97
C PHE A 726 -6.44 -28.72 15.62
N ARG A 727 -5.14 -28.88 15.87
CA ARG A 727 -4.54 -30.12 16.44
C ARG A 727 -4.14 -29.99 17.90
N GLN A 728 -3.54 -28.86 18.28
CA GLN A 728 -2.95 -28.67 19.60
C GLN A 728 -3.29 -27.28 20.14
N LEU A 729 -3.91 -27.27 21.31
CA LEU A 729 -4.13 -26.08 22.09
C LEU A 729 -2.99 -25.98 23.11
N GLY A 730 -2.02 -25.07 22.90
CA GLY A 730 -1.18 -24.58 24.01
C GLY A 730 0.33 -24.38 23.80
N VAL A 731 0.88 -24.38 22.57
CA VAL A 731 2.36 -24.27 22.40
C VAL A 731 2.78 -23.26 21.33
N TYR A 732 3.37 -22.15 21.76
CA TYR A 732 4.21 -21.33 20.88
C TYR A 732 5.48 -22.09 20.49
N GLN A 733 5.91 -22.01 19.23
CA GLN A 733 7.26 -22.41 18.86
C GLN A 733 8.26 -21.45 19.53
N THR A 734 8.86 -21.90 20.63
CA THR A 734 9.86 -21.16 21.42
C THR A 734 11.26 -21.22 20.81
N SER A 735 11.44 -21.95 19.70
CA SER A 735 12.70 -22.05 18.95
C SER A 735 12.44 -22.29 17.47
N GLY A 736 13.34 -21.81 16.60
CA GLY A 736 13.25 -21.92 15.15
C GLY A 736 13.18 -20.57 14.44
N MET A 737 13.13 -20.61 13.10
CA MET A 737 13.11 -19.42 12.22
C MET A 737 11.92 -18.48 12.46
N TRP A 738 10.85 -18.99 13.07
CA TRP A 738 9.58 -18.28 13.29
C TRP A 738 9.19 -18.22 14.77
N GLN A 739 10.16 -17.87 15.64
CA GLN A 739 9.89 -17.47 17.04
C GLN A 739 8.90 -16.29 17.08
N ILE A 740 7.62 -16.61 17.26
CA ILE A 740 6.48 -15.67 17.24
C ILE A 740 5.70 -15.75 18.57
N GLY A 741 6.31 -16.34 19.60
CA GLY A 741 5.91 -16.13 21.00
C GLY A 741 6.69 -14.97 21.62
N GLY A 742 6.08 -14.28 22.57
CA GLY A 742 6.71 -13.30 23.45
C GLY A 742 6.04 -13.33 24.82
N GLU A 743 6.52 -12.52 25.75
CA GLU A 743 5.95 -12.40 27.11
C GLU A 743 4.97 -11.22 27.20
N GLU A 744 4.51 -10.70 26.06
CA GLU A 744 3.59 -9.57 26.02
C GLU A 744 2.16 -9.98 26.43
N PRO A 745 1.46 -9.22 27.30
CA PRO A 745 0.14 -9.62 27.81
C PRO A 745 -0.94 -9.89 26.75
N TRP A 746 -0.85 -9.23 25.59
CA TRP A 746 -1.76 -9.41 24.46
C TRP A 746 -1.47 -10.69 23.62
N THR A 747 -0.45 -11.47 23.99
CA THR A 747 -0.17 -12.81 23.44
C THR A 747 -0.72 -13.94 24.32
N ASP A 748 -1.45 -13.64 25.40
CA ASP A 748 -1.94 -14.67 26.31
C ASP A 748 -2.89 -15.66 25.61
N PHE A 749 -2.55 -16.95 25.77
CA PHE A 749 -3.16 -18.05 25.03
C PHE A 749 -4.55 -18.40 25.56
N GLU A 750 -4.73 -18.41 26.89
CA GLU A 750 -6.03 -18.68 27.52
C GLU A 750 -7.01 -17.53 27.25
N GLN A 751 -6.51 -16.30 27.32
CA GLN A 751 -7.28 -15.10 27.07
C GLN A 751 -7.72 -15.00 25.60
N SER A 752 -6.83 -15.33 24.66
CA SER A 752 -7.17 -15.47 23.23
C SER A 752 -8.23 -16.55 23.01
N GLN A 753 -8.18 -17.69 23.73
CA GLN A 753 -9.23 -18.71 23.66
C GLN A 753 -10.57 -18.22 24.21
N ARG A 754 -10.59 -17.57 25.38
CA ARG A 754 -11.81 -16.96 25.97
C ARG A 754 -12.45 -15.93 25.02
N TYR A 755 -11.63 -15.11 24.38
CA TYR A 755 -12.08 -14.17 23.34
C TYR A 755 -12.62 -14.89 22.10
N SER A 756 -12.00 -16.00 21.67
CA SER A 756 -12.51 -16.81 20.57
C SER A 756 -13.87 -17.47 20.87
N GLU A 757 -14.19 -17.76 22.12
CA GLU A 757 -15.55 -18.17 22.48
C GLU A 757 -16.55 -17.01 22.37
N GLY A 758 -16.13 -15.78 22.72
CA GLY A 758 -16.90 -14.56 22.51
C GLY A 758 -17.20 -14.31 21.03
N LEU A 759 -16.18 -14.42 20.18
CA LEU A 759 -16.28 -14.43 18.73
C LEU A 759 -17.28 -15.48 18.23
N CYS A 760 -17.18 -16.72 18.73
CA CYS A 760 -18.08 -17.78 18.31
C CYS A 760 -19.54 -17.49 18.70
N ARG A 761 -19.79 -16.97 19.91
CA ARG A 761 -21.12 -16.56 20.36
C ARG A 761 -21.69 -15.40 19.53
N ALA A 762 -20.86 -14.42 19.17
CA ALA A 762 -21.28 -13.26 18.38
C ALA A 762 -21.68 -13.59 16.93
N LEU A 763 -21.15 -14.69 16.36
CA LEU A 763 -21.35 -15.09 14.96
C LEU A 763 -22.12 -16.41 14.76
N GLY A 764 -22.69 -16.99 15.82
CA GLY A 764 -23.40 -18.28 15.73
C GLY A 764 -22.48 -19.45 15.37
N LEU A 765 -21.18 -19.34 15.67
CA LEU A 765 -20.21 -20.37 15.32
C LEU A 765 -20.19 -21.47 16.38
N LYS A 766 -20.20 -22.71 15.90
CA LYS A 766 -19.81 -23.88 16.69
C LYS A 766 -18.31 -23.87 17.00
N SER A 767 -17.49 -23.39 16.06
CA SER A 767 -16.05 -23.21 16.25
C SER A 767 -15.42 -22.33 15.17
N PHE A 768 -14.49 -21.47 15.57
CA PHE A 768 -13.44 -20.91 14.71
C PHE A 768 -12.12 -21.63 15.05
N ARG A 769 -11.44 -22.20 14.04
CA ARG A 769 -10.14 -22.88 14.21
C ARG A 769 -9.15 -22.40 13.15
N THR A 770 -7.86 -22.48 13.45
CA THR A 770 -6.78 -22.20 12.50
C THR A 770 -6.02 -23.47 12.14
N VAL A 771 -5.43 -23.50 10.96
CA VAL A 771 -4.70 -24.65 10.41
C VAL A 771 -3.37 -24.18 9.86
N ASP A 772 -2.27 -24.84 10.23
CA ASP A 772 -0.94 -24.51 9.72
C ASP A 772 -0.81 -24.91 8.26
N VAL A 773 -0.40 -23.96 7.44
CA VAL A 773 -0.28 -24.11 5.99
C VAL A 773 1.15 -23.79 5.52
N TYR A 774 1.55 -24.34 4.37
CA TYR A 774 2.96 -24.36 3.95
C TYR A 774 3.30 -23.16 3.05
N HIS A 775 3.76 -22.08 3.68
CA HIS A 775 4.14 -20.84 3.00
C HIS A 775 5.53 -20.34 3.41
N ARG A 776 5.99 -19.22 2.81
CA ARG A 776 7.32 -18.62 3.09
C ARG A 776 7.43 -17.98 4.48
N THR A 777 6.32 -17.63 5.10
CA THR A 777 6.24 -17.15 6.49
C THR A 777 5.31 -18.05 7.30
N ARG A 778 5.20 -17.80 8.61
CA ARG A 778 4.13 -18.42 9.41
C ARG A 778 2.77 -17.97 8.86
N CYS A 779 2.01 -18.92 8.34
CA CYS A 779 0.72 -18.69 7.68
C CYS A 779 -0.33 -19.65 8.24
N TYR A 780 -1.56 -19.15 8.35
CA TYR A 780 -2.71 -19.90 8.82
C TYR A 780 -3.88 -19.82 7.85
N GLY A 781 -4.40 -20.99 7.49
CA GLY A 781 -5.77 -21.11 6.99
C GLY A 781 -6.77 -21.06 8.16
N ALA A 782 -8.05 -20.89 7.84
CA ALA A 782 -9.15 -20.87 8.81
C ALA A 782 -10.19 -21.95 8.52
N VAL A 783 -10.79 -22.51 9.58
CA VAL A 783 -11.91 -23.44 9.51
C VAL A 783 -13.04 -22.91 10.39
N ILE A 784 -14.11 -22.47 9.73
CA ILE A 784 -15.27 -21.80 10.31
C ILE A 784 -16.44 -22.77 10.25
N LYS A 785 -16.99 -23.17 11.41
CA LYS A 785 -18.15 -24.07 11.48
C LYS A 785 -19.29 -23.39 12.23
N HIS A 786 -20.45 -23.29 11.60
CA HIS A 786 -21.64 -22.63 12.15
C HIS A 786 -22.55 -23.61 12.89
N THR A 787 -23.42 -23.12 13.78
CA THR A 787 -24.41 -23.96 14.49
C THR A 787 -25.38 -24.65 13.56
N ASP A 788 -25.71 -24.05 12.42
CA ASP A 788 -26.64 -24.59 11.42
C ASP A 788 -26.01 -25.73 10.59
N GLY A 789 -24.72 -26.01 10.85
CA GLY A 789 -24.02 -27.19 10.35
C GLY A 789 -23.49 -27.06 8.92
N TRP A 790 -23.38 -25.83 8.40
CA TRP A 790 -22.49 -25.51 7.27
C TRP A 790 -21.07 -25.20 7.78
N SER A 791 -20.08 -25.26 6.88
CA SER A 791 -18.72 -24.83 7.19
C SER A 791 -17.97 -24.24 6.00
N ILE A 792 -17.13 -23.24 6.28
CA ILE A 792 -16.24 -22.58 5.32
C ILE A 792 -14.79 -22.85 5.74
N VAL A 793 -13.96 -23.21 4.77
CA VAL A 793 -12.51 -23.36 4.92
C VAL A 793 -11.83 -22.32 4.05
N PHE A 794 -10.87 -21.59 4.61
CA PHE A 794 -10.03 -20.64 3.87
C PHE A 794 -8.59 -21.15 3.91
N SER A 795 -7.95 -21.30 2.74
CA SER A 795 -6.59 -21.83 2.67
C SER A 795 -5.53 -20.86 3.17
N ALA A 796 -5.75 -19.56 2.99
CA ALA A 796 -4.68 -18.56 2.84
C ALA A 796 -3.63 -18.99 1.79
N ASP A 797 -2.47 -18.34 1.77
CA ASP A 797 -1.36 -18.70 0.89
C ASP A 797 -0.69 -19.99 1.33
N THR A 798 -0.55 -20.94 0.40
CA THR A 798 0.00 -22.25 0.71
C THR A 798 0.38 -23.08 -0.51
N GLN A 799 1.45 -23.85 -0.38
CA GLN A 799 1.62 -25.09 -1.14
C GLN A 799 0.53 -26.11 -0.76
N PRO A 800 0.22 -27.10 -1.61
CA PRO A 800 -0.80 -28.10 -1.31
C PRO A 800 -0.49 -28.85 -0.01
N THR A 801 -1.44 -28.87 0.94
CA THR A 801 -1.22 -29.43 2.28
C THR A 801 -2.38 -30.29 2.76
N ASP A 802 -2.04 -31.45 3.32
CA ASP A 802 -3.01 -32.39 3.90
C ASP A 802 -3.62 -31.84 5.20
N ASN A 803 -2.98 -30.86 5.85
CA ASN A 803 -3.55 -30.18 7.02
C ASN A 803 -4.91 -29.56 6.72
N LEU A 804 -5.08 -28.91 5.56
CA LEU A 804 -6.37 -28.40 5.11
C LEU A 804 -7.39 -29.52 4.92
N VAL A 805 -7.00 -30.60 4.22
CA VAL A 805 -7.84 -31.78 3.96
C VAL A 805 -8.38 -32.41 5.27
N TRP A 806 -7.53 -32.50 6.30
CA TRP A 806 -7.90 -33.06 7.60
C TRP A 806 -8.75 -32.10 8.46
N ALA A 807 -8.40 -30.82 8.52
CA ALA A 807 -9.11 -29.82 9.32
C ALA A 807 -10.50 -29.48 8.74
N GLY A 808 -10.53 -29.35 7.41
CA GLY A 808 -11.68 -28.92 6.61
C GLY A 808 -12.58 -30.05 6.11
N ARG A 809 -12.43 -31.28 6.62
CA ARG A 809 -13.13 -32.47 6.12
C ARG A 809 -14.65 -32.23 5.94
N ASP A 810 -15.13 -32.56 4.74
CA ASP A 810 -16.51 -32.43 4.27
C ASP A 810 -17.08 -30.98 4.39
N ALA A 811 -16.26 -29.98 4.02
CA ALA A 811 -16.64 -28.56 4.04
C ALA A 811 -17.74 -28.21 3.03
N THR A 812 -18.59 -27.24 3.38
CA THR A 812 -19.62 -26.71 2.47
C THR A 812 -19.00 -25.80 1.39
N LEU A 813 -17.99 -25.01 1.78
CA LEU A 813 -17.20 -24.19 0.87
C LEU A 813 -15.72 -24.22 1.27
N LEU A 814 -14.85 -24.45 0.28
CA LEU A 814 -13.43 -24.19 0.34
C LEU A 814 -13.10 -22.94 -0.49
N ILE A 815 -12.58 -21.89 0.14
CA ILE A 815 -11.96 -20.75 -0.53
C ILE A 815 -10.45 -21.03 -0.56
N HIS A 816 -9.88 -21.26 -1.75
CA HIS A 816 -8.48 -21.66 -1.91
C HIS A 816 -7.69 -20.69 -2.81
N GLU A 817 -6.43 -20.43 -2.46
CA GLU A 817 -5.50 -19.75 -3.36
C GLU A 817 -5.21 -20.60 -4.62
N ALA A 818 -5.07 -19.95 -5.75
CA ALA A 818 -4.70 -20.58 -7.01
C ALA A 818 -3.74 -19.66 -7.77
N THR A 819 -2.61 -19.33 -7.15
CA THR A 819 -1.73 -18.26 -7.64
C THR A 819 -1.13 -18.57 -9.01
N MET A 820 -0.79 -19.83 -9.29
CA MET A 820 -0.05 -20.23 -10.49
C MET A 820 -0.85 -21.15 -11.41
N ALA A 821 -0.60 -21.07 -12.72
CA ALA A 821 -1.16 -22.01 -13.68
C ALA A 821 -0.55 -23.43 -13.55
N ASP A 822 -1.25 -24.43 -14.07
CA ASP A 822 -0.85 -25.85 -13.95
C ASP A 822 0.41 -26.24 -14.74
N ASP A 823 0.86 -25.40 -15.67
CA ASP A 823 2.18 -25.51 -16.33
C ASP A 823 3.33 -24.90 -15.49
N GLN A 824 3.01 -24.19 -14.40
CA GLN A 824 3.96 -23.43 -13.58
C GLN A 824 4.21 -24.06 -12.18
N VAL A 825 4.04 -25.39 -12.04
CA VAL A 825 4.18 -26.13 -10.77
C VAL A 825 5.49 -25.83 -10.03
N GLU A 826 6.62 -25.76 -10.72
CA GLU A 826 7.92 -25.48 -10.08
C GLU A 826 8.02 -24.01 -9.61
N MET A 827 7.35 -23.07 -10.28
CA MET A 827 7.26 -21.68 -9.80
C MET A 827 6.35 -21.58 -8.59
N ALA A 828 5.21 -22.29 -8.58
CA ALA A 828 4.31 -22.39 -7.44
C ALA A 828 5.05 -22.90 -6.19
N LYS A 829 5.76 -24.03 -6.33
CA LYS A 829 6.61 -24.60 -5.28
C LYS A 829 7.70 -23.63 -4.81
N ARG A 830 8.44 -22.99 -5.73
CA ARG A 830 9.52 -22.01 -5.42
C ARG A 830 9.02 -20.78 -4.65
N LYS A 831 7.81 -20.31 -4.95
CA LYS A 831 7.18 -19.19 -4.26
C LYS A 831 6.30 -19.60 -3.06
N ALA A 832 6.16 -20.91 -2.83
CA ALA A 832 5.34 -21.53 -1.79
C ALA A 832 3.81 -21.28 -1.93
N HIS A 833 3.30 -21.41 -3.14
CA HIS A 833 1.88 -21.33 -3.51
C HIS A 833 1.37 -22.61 -4.16
N SER A 834 0.07 -22.64 -4.49
CA SER A 834 -0.60 -23.71 -5.22
C SER A 834 -0.84 -23.37 -6.69
N THR A 835 -1.02 -24.41 -7.53
CA THR A 835 -1.65 -24.27 -8.84
C THR A 835 -3.15 -24.54 -8.80
N PHE A 836 -3.90 -24.16 -9.85
CA PHE A 836 -5.35 -24.40 -9.98
C PHE A 836 -5.72 -25.86 -9.75
N GLY A 837 -5.11 -26.79 -10.48
CA GLY A 837 -5.35 -28.22 -10.38
C GLY A 837 -5.00 -28.78 -9.00
N GLN A 838 -3.95 -28.25 -8.36
CA GLN A 838 -3.60 -28.63 -6.99
C GLN A 838 -4.63 -28.14 -5.96
N ALA A 839 -5.08 -26.89 -6.06
CA ALA A 839 -6.13 -26.33 -5.19
C ALA A 839 -7.45 -27.11 -5.31
N VAL A 840 -7.83 -27.46 -6.55
CA VAL A 840 -9.00 -28.31 -6.83
C VAL A 840 -8.82 -29.72 -6.25
N GLU A 841 -7.63 -30.30 -6.34
CA GLU A 841 -7.36 -31.63 -5.77
C GLU A 841 -7.40 -31.61 -4.22
N ILE A 842 -6.92 -30.55 -3.57
CA ILE A 842 -7.10 -30.36 -2.12
C ILE A 842 -8.59 -30.36 -1.76
N GLY A 843 -9.43 -29.62 -2.49
CA GLY A 843 -10.89 -29.60 -2.26
C GLY A 843 -11.57 -30.95 -2.52
N LYS A 844 -11.17 -31.68 -3.57
CA LYS A 844 -11.65 -33.04 -3.84
C LYS A 844 -11.30 -34.01 -2.71
N ARG A 845 -10.04 -33.99 -2.24
CA ARG A 845 -9.57 -34.83 -1.13
C ARG A 845 -10.23 -34.47 0.20
N MET A 846 -10.48 -33.18 0.42
CA MET A 846 -11.23 -32.64 1.56
C MET A 846 -12.69 -33.13 1.58
N GLY A 847 -13.26 -33.44 0.42
CA GLY A 847 -14.69 -33.73 0.28
C GLY A 847 -15.55 -32.45 0.28
N ALA A 848 -14.99 -31.32 -0.14
CA ALA A 848 -15.71 -30.06 -0.18
C ALA A 848 -16.88 -30.11 -1.17
N GLU A 849 -18.02 -29.49 -0.83
CA GLU A 849 -19.17 -29.39 -1.75
C GLU A 849 -18.91 -28.35 -2.86
N ASN A 850 -18.28 -27.22 -2.50
CA ASN A 850 -17.95 -26.11 -3.39
C ASN A 850 -16.50 -25.67 -3.17
N ILE A 851 -15.84 -25.21 -4.22
CA ILE A 851 -14.48 -24.66 -4.24
C ILE A 851 -14.55 -23.31 -4.96
N LEU A 852 -14.11 -22.24 -4.29
CA LEU A 852 -13.92 -20.92 -4.88
C LEU A 852 -12.42 -20.61 -4.92
N LEU A 853 -11.87 -20.46 -6.12
CA LEU A 853 -10.46 -20.13 -6.33
C LEU A 853 -10.26 -18.61 -6.34
N THR A 854 -9.20 -18.13 -5.70
CA THR A 854 -8.84 -16.70 -5.60
C THR A 854 -7.32 -16.51 -5.55
N HIS A 855 -6.84 -15.30 -5.26
CA HIS A 855 -5.42 -14.96 -5.09
C HIS A 855 -4.58 -15.30 -6.34
N PHE A 856 -5.02 -14.82 -7.51
CA PHE A 856 -4.41 -15.09 -8.80
C PHE A 856 -3.17 -14.21 -9.04
N SER A 857 -2.10 -14.77 -9.61
CA SER A 857 -0.90 -14.02 -9.96
C SER A 857 -1.18 -12.84 -10.90
N ALA A 858 -0.50 -11.71 -10.67
CA ALA A 858 -0.48 -10.56 -11.58
C ALA A 858 0.00 -10.89 -13.02
N ARG A 859 0.59 -12.08 -13.25
CA ARG A 859 0.87 -12.64 -14.60
C ARG A 859 -0.41 -12.91 -15.41
N TYR A 860 -1.57 -13.02 -14.75
CA TYR A 860 -2.88 -13.28 -15.35
C TYR A 860 -3.85 -12.11 -15.05
N PRO A 861 -3.54 -10.88 -15.48
CA PRO A 861 -4.21 -9.68 -14.95
C PRO A 861 -5.70 -9.63 -15.34
N LYS A 862 -6.05 -10.11 -16.54
CA LYS A 862 -7.44 -10.22 -17.03
C LYS A 862 -8.09 -11.53 -16.52
N MET A 863 -7.74 -12.66 -17.14
CA MET A 863 -8.24 -13.99 -16.79
C MET A 863 -7.12 -14.97 -16.44
N PRO A 864 -7.30 -15.81 -15.39
CA PRO A 864 -6.47 -16.99 -15.19
C PRO A 864 -6.71 -18.04 -16.28
N PRO A 865 -5.78 -18.99 -16.51
CA PRO A 865 -5.96 -20.04 -17.51
C PRO A 865 -7.17 -20.94 -17.23
N SER A 866 -7.92 -21.25 -18.28
CA SER A 866 -9.22 -21.94 -18.26
C SER A 866 -9.15 -23.46 -17.99
N GLY A 867 -8.18 -23.90 -17.19
CA GLY A 867 -7.98 -25.31 -16.79
C GLY A 867 -9.07 -25.87 -15.87
N VAL A 868 -10.05 -25.05 -15.46
CA VAL A 868 -11.21 -25.50 -14.69
C VAL A 868 -12.01 -26.50 -15.52
N ALA A 869 -12.15 -27.72 -15.01
CA ALA A 869 -12.84 -28.79 -15.71
C ALA A 869 -14.28 -28.37 -16.04
N LYS A 870 -14.66 -28.46 -17.32
CA LYS A 870 -16.04 -28.24 -17.77
C LYS A 870 -16.96 -29.19 -16.98
N PRO A 871 -18.15 -28.74 -16.54
CA PRO A 871 -19.12 -29.62 -15.91
C PRO A 871 -19.34 -30.86 -16.79
N ASN A 872 -19.14 -32.04 -16.21
CA ASN A 872 -19.31 -33.29 -16.92
C ASN A 872 -20.70 -33.32 -17.58
N GLN A 873 -20.75 -33.50 -18.89
CA GLN A 873 -22.00 -33.88 -19.56
C GLN A 873 -22.51 -35.13 -18.84
N ILE A 874 -23.75 -35.08 -18.36
CA ILE A 874 -24.35 -36.17 -17.58
C ILE A 874 -24.67 -37.33 -18.54
N GLY A 875 -23.63 -38.07 -18.89
CA GLY A 875 -23.73 -39.37 -19.55
C GLY A 875 -24.08 -40.41 -18.51
N GLU A 876 -25.19 -41.10 -18.72
CA GLU A 876 -25.65 -42.16 -17.83
C GLU A 876 -24.64 -43.32 -17.79
N THR A 877 -24.02 -43.57 -16.65
CA THR A 877 -23.57 -44.92 -16.29
C THR A 877 -23.39 -45.05 -14.78
N SER A 878 -24.18 -45.95 -14.19
CA SER A 878 -24.31 -46.13 -12.75
C SER A 878 -23.13 -46.88 -12.14
N GLN A 879 -22.33 -46.20 -11.31
CA GLN A 879 -21.62 -46.78 -10.16
C GLN A 879 -21.09 -45.66 -9.25
N LYS A 880 -20.95 -45.93 -7.94
CA LYS A 880 -20.61 -44.96 -6.88
C LYS A 880 -19.37 -44.09 -7.19
N ARG A 881 -19.54 -42.97 -7.90
CA ARG A 881 -18.60 -41.85 -7.88
C ARG A 881 -18.95 -40.92 -6.73
N LEU A 882 -17.92 -40.42 -6.05
CA LEU A 882 -18.05 -39.27 -5.16
C LEU A 882 -18.61 -38.09 -5.98
N LYS A 883 -19.57 -37.35 -5.42
CA LYS A 883 -20.11 -36.14 -6.05
C LYS A 883 -18.96 -35.15 -6.23
N GLU A 884 -18.66 -34.78 -7.48
CA GLU A 884 -17.57 -33.84 -7.75
C GLU A 884 -17.94 -32.44 -7.21
N PRO A 885 -16.95 -31.68 -6.67
CA PRO A 885 -17.19 -30.33 -6.19
C PRO A 885 -17.53 -29.37 -7.33
N ILE A 886 -18.31 -28.35 -7.01
CA ILE A 886 -18.49 -27.17 -7.87
C ILE A 886 -17.22 -26.33 -7.79
N VAL A 887 -16.65 -25.91 -8.92
CA VAL A 887 -15.39 -25.14 -8.96
C VAL A 887 -15.62 -23.79 -9.63
N ALA A 888 -15.53 -22.73 -8.83
CA ALA A 888 -15.75 -21.35 -9.24
C ALA A 888 -14.44 -20.53 -9.20
N LEU A 889 -14.40 -19.45 -10.00
CA LEU A 889 -13.35 -18.45 -9.97
C LEU A 889 -13.89 -17.17 -9.32
N ALA A 890 -13.11 -16.55 -8.44
CA ALA A 890 -13.43 -15.27 -7.83
C ALA A 890 -13.18 -14.09 -8.79
N PHE A 891 -14.02 -13.07 -8.66
CA PHE A 891 -13.85 -11.76 -9.31
C PHE A 891 -14.12 -10.68 -8.28
N ASP A 892 -13.35 -9.60 -8.31
CA ASP A 892 -13.57 -8.42 -7.47
C ASP A 892 -15.02 -7.94 -7.62
N HIS A 893 -15.70 -7.65 -6.51
CA HIS A 893 -17.12 -7.26 -6.44
C HIS A 893 -18.16 -8.32 -6.85
N ALA A 894 -17.77 -9.56 -7.15
CA ALA A 894 -18.74 -10.62 -7.38
C ALA A 894 -19.59 -10.86 -6.12
N ASN A 895 -20.90 -10.79 -6.26
CA ASN A 895 -21.85 -10.94 -5.16
C ASN A 895 -22.39 -12.38 -5.14
N LEU A 896 -21.63 -13.26 -4.50
CA LEU A 896 -21.90 -14.69 -4.50
C LEU A 896 -22.58 -15.10 -3.19
N THR A 897 -23.26 -16.24 -3.21
CA THR A 897 -23.65 -16.98 -2.01
C THR A 897 -23.28 -18.43 -2.19
N ILE A 898 -23.15 -19.20 -1.10
CA ILE A 898 -22.87 -20.64 -1.20
C ILE A 898 -23.91 -21.35 -2.10
N GLY A 899 -25.17 -20.89 -2.08
CA GLY A 899 -26.25 -21.42 -2.92
C GLY A 899 -26.25 -21.00 -4.38
N ASN A 900 -25.48 -19.98 -4.79
CA ASN A 900 -25.43 -19.49 -6.17
C ASN A 900 -24.11 -19.75 -6.91
N LEU A 901 -23.05 -20.22 -6.22
CA LEU A 901 -21.73 -20.52 -6.81
C LEU A 901 -21.79 -21.39 -8.07
N TRP A 902 -22.77 -22.30 -8.15
CA TRP A 902 -22.99 -23.15 -9.31
C TRP A 902 -23.27 -22.38 -10.61
N LYS A 903 -23.82 -21.16 -10.55
CA LYS A 903 -24.03 -20.29 -11.72
C LYS A 903 -22.70 -20.01 -12.44
N LEU A 904 -21.59 -19.87 -11.71
CA LEU A 904 -20.29 -19.53 -12.29
C LEU A 904 -19.76 -20.61 -13.25
N ASN A 905 -20.14 -21.89 -13.06
CA ASN A 905 -19.83 -22.96 -14.02
C ASN A 905 -20.44 -22.71 -15.41
N TYR A 906 -21.64 -22.12 -15.45
CA TYR A 906 -22.34 -21.76 -16.68
C TYR A 906 -21.86 -20.43 -17.25
N TYR A 907 -21.49 -19.49 -16.38
CA TYR A 907 -21.02 -18.16 -16.77
C TYR A 907 -19.57 -18.13 -17.26
N LEU A 908 -18.70 -19.08 -16.86
CA LEU A 908 -17.28 -19.07 -17.19
C LEU A 908 -16.98 -18.87 -18.70
N PRO A 909 -17.64 -19.55 -19.67
CA PRO A 909 -17.40 -19.33 -21.10
C PRO A 909 -17.79 -17.93 -21.60
N ALA A 910 -18.78 -17.30 -20.97
CA ALA A 910 -19.16 -15.91 -21.25
C ALA A 910 -18.17 -14.92 -20.64
N VAL A 911 -17.73 -15.17 -19.40
CA VAL A 911 -16.73 -14.36 -18.71
C VAL A 911 -15.41 -14.39 -19.48
N GLU A 912 -14.90 -15.57 -19.83
CA GLU A 912 -13.70 -15.76 -20.66
C GLU A 912 -13.77 -14.95 -21.95
N GLN A 913 -14.87 -15.06 -22.71
CA GLN A 913 -15.05 -14.32 -23.96
C GLN A 913 -15.07 -12.80 -23.71
N SER A 914 -15.74 -12.31 -22.66
CA SER A 914 -15.79 -10.87 -22.35
C SER A 914 -14.41 -10.27 -22.09
N PHE A 915 -13.51 -11.03 -21.43
CA PHE A 915 -12.11 -10.63 -21.20
C PHE A 915 -11.19 -10.85 -22.40
N MET A 916 -11.55 -11.73 -23.35
CA MET A 916 -10.85 -11.86 -24.63
C MET A 916 -11.15 -10.68 -25.56
N ASP A 917 -12.39 -10.17 -25.56
CA ASP A 917 -12.75 -8.98 -26.35
C ASP A 917 -11.99 -7.72 -25.88
N THR A 918 -11.72 -7.57 -24.58
CA THR A 918 -10.95 -6.43 -24.03
C THR A 918 -9.43 -6.64 -24.13
N LYS A 919 -9.00 -7.56 -25.00
CA LYS A 919 -7.59 -7.92 -25.21
C LYS A 919 -6.94 -7.19 -26.38
N GLU A 920 -7.72 -6.70 -27.35
CA GLU A 920 -7.16 -6.13 -28.59
C GLU A 920 -6.77 -4.64 -28.51
N GLU A 921 -7.19 -3.89 -27.47
CA GLU A 921 -6.95 -2.43 -27.35
C GLU A 921 -5.81 -2.02 -26.38
N ASP A 922 -5.35 -2.91 -25.49
CA ASP A 922 -4.39 -2.59 -24.40
C ASP A 922 -3.07 -3.38 -24.53
N ASP A 923 -2.96 -4.35 -25.46
CA ASP A 923 -1.88 -5.34 -25.48
C ASP A 923 -0.70 -4.97 -26.45
N GLU A 924 -0.76 -3.86 -27.21
CA GLU A 924 0.34 -3.40 -28.10
C GLU A 924 1.40 -2.51 -27.42
N GLU A 925 1.07 -1.82 -26.32
CA GLU A 925 2.04 -1.01 -25.59
C GLU A 925 2.75 -1.85 -24.51
N GLU A 926 4.08 -1.74 -24.43
CA GLU A 926 4.95 -2.58 -23.61
C GLU A 926 4.36 -2.91 -22.23
N VAL A 927 4.10 -4.21 -21.99
CA VAL A 927 4.00 -4.79 -20.65
C VAL A 927 5.32 -4.45 -19.95
N ASP A 928 5.34 -3.31 -19.22
CA ASP A 928 6.55 -2.67 -18.68
C ASP A 928 7.42 -3.76 -18.06
N PRO A 929 8.69 -3.96 -18.47
CA PRO A 929 9.44 -5.18 -18.17
C PRO A 929 9.45 -5.56 -16.68
N ILE A 930 9.18 -4.61 -15.79
CA ILE A 930 8.69 -4.80 -14.42
C ILE A 930 7.66 -5.95 -14.31
N THR A 931 6.47 -5.89 -14.90
CA THR A 931 5.41 -6.92 -14.73
C THR A 931 5.73 -8.28 -15.36
N MET A 932 6.65 -8.36 -16.32
CA MET A 932 7.15 -9.64 -16.87
C MET A 932 8.34 -10.22 -16.08
N SER A 933 9.26 -9.38 -15.62
CA SER A 933 10.50 -9.74 -14.90
C SER A 933 10.36 -9.75 -13.38
N MET A 934 9.20 -9.35 -12.85
CA MET A 934 8.83 -9.47 -11.43
C MET A 934 8.67 -10.94 -11.01
N ASP A 935 9.81 -11.62 -10.89
CA ASP A 935 10.06 -12.47 -9.73
C ASP A 935 10.01 -11.58 -8.46
N VAL A 936 8.81 -11.09 -8.09
CA VAL A 936 8.59 -10.46 -6.77
C VAL A 936 9.00 -11.49 -5.74
N ASP A 937 10.07 -11.20 -5.01
CA ASP A 937 10.51 -12.06 -3.92
C ASP A 937 9.63 -11.76 -2.71
N VAL A 938 8.70 -12.68 -2.46
CA VAL A 938 7.74 -12.63 -1.35
C VAL A 938 8.47 -13.12 -0.09
N SER A 939 9.50 -12.38 0.35
CA SER A 939 10.50 -12.81 1.35
C SER A 939 10.53 -11.94 2.58
#